data_AF-A0A365NB86-F1
#
_entry.id   AF-A0A365NB86-F1
#
_cell.length_a   1.000
_cell.length_b   1.000
_cell.length_c   1.000
_cell.angle_alpha   90.00
_cell.angle_beta   90.00
_cell.angle_gamma   90.00
#
_symmetry.space_group_name_H-M   'P 1'
#
loop_
_entity.id
_entity.type
_entity.pdbx_description
1 polymer ?
#
loop_
_entity_poly.entity_id
_entity_poly.type
_entity_poly.pdbx_seq_one_letter_code
_entity_poly.pdbx_strand_id
1 'polypeptide(L)'
;MEVNYTAITDYYMIRPSSTSPKHEQADTAHAPFLAHDSSDDIAYSQMEETIPHTRIRDNWHGGPKTLEHWDAPTVFGWIFSVLLTFTPLCFIALAITAIRLDNQPHSDYGKTVLQLTVLSPSLYPILFAALVGRFYRVFGRWCLESRGGVNLPVLEQLIGSQNLATAIERIFVIRTNAVIGIIILASWLLSPLGGQSSSRLLQDAKFDLVSNGTVYYADPAYQVSHSRWIDYRHSVGATYAASLLSSSKQKASPRDIWGLPKIPQLSQDRLDNGSYDLYDVKKSDLVSGKASYASLLGIKIQGLVRPNEPTKFNFTISTSYFHVGCDFVDSFDPLRGKLTQNQTNIVDLFYKYPSFSAFNILPQSWFNADGEEDDINSPYQFIYVKQMRGSQLYVVKCATHEIKVETTIHCGPGDPATTCEPRQQRRLSTENQTGTSLFPPSVTRSDLRLKELSYALYAWAQASGDKDGVQPSPSEMYLMKDENPYEFTSQLPWTKEDLAKFPYVFSRRMTTAFNTYWDAGLNPGGHTNVSYSTIPLHNMNGLETGQTYKDSFMNTTMGTRITTIDVYSAQRIWVGLLLFTTMMLQILAICGLIIEILIQGPDVLGFASTLTRDNPFVPLPAGGSHLDGPERARCLKNMRLELVDVRPEDETGEVTHTKNNLAPEMKTANLTHMAKLLMPRASRQKGVLLAMGILVIFGLITHTWGFYFEPPSLLSYRTTRRSNPHQVKLASHTSNLMHDLWKPFLLDINATSFYTDEGYLYEVPKENENWAKPLGKKLLILDVDTRLDKGPGAVMNDSALDYKEMKGRTGGIMNHYLYAMIHGYDYKFVRAPDYPKRHQTWVKVPMIREALKSHDFVVFLDADAEFMYPQVPFEWLMKLWNITDKTLLALANDPDSPRNRDEKGKVMQNTGFMIAQQSNRTQELFDDWEHCPGEKKYKGCARWANDWAHEQAAFSNYVRYSYNQSQDIGTIPCMDGNGAPYIGDKTCGGVFIRHHWFRKDDPAKDLQRLILEAFMRVDIRTRSTI
;
A
#
# COMPACT_ATOMS: atom_id res chain seq x y z
N MET A 1 -3.72 -47.57 -5.83
CA MET A 1 -2.49 -48.24 -5.38
C MET A 1 -1.74 -47.29 -4.45
N GLU A 2 -1.00 -47.89 -3.52
CA GLU A 2 -0.35 -47.33 -2.32
C GLU A 2 0.90 -46.46 -2.65
N VAL A 3 1.54 -45.64 -1.79
CA VAL A 3 1.26 -45.10 -0.42
C VAL A 3 2.23 -43.92 -0.11
N ASN A 4 1.79 -42.96 0.72
CA ASN A 4 2.50 -41.99 1.61
C ASN A 4 3.80 -41.22 1.24
N TYR A 5 3.66 -39.88 1.27
CA TYR A 5 4.29 -38.87 2.17
C TYR A 5 5.82 -38.67 2.37
N THR A 6 6.11 -37.35 2.47
CA THR A 6 7.07 -36.62 3.35
C THR A 6 8.56 -36.43 3.03
N ALA A 7 8.89 -35.13 2.93
CA ALA A 7 9.96 -34.41 3.65
C ALA A 7 11.35 -34.19 3.00
N ILE A 8 11.94 -33.07 3.41
CA ILE A 8 13.11 -32.36 2.86
C ILE A 8 14.22 -32.34 3.92
N THR A 9 15.49 -32.56 3.55
CA THR A 9 16.66 -31.82 4.08
C THR A 9 17.93 -32.05 3.25
N ASP A 10 18.62 -30.94 2.98
CA ASP A 10 20.04 -30.68 2.64
C ASP A 10 21.01 -31.84 2.35
N TYR A 11 21.76 -31.71 1.24
CA TYR A 11 23.20 -31.34 1.21
C TYR A 11 23.73 -31.47 -0.23
N TYR A 12 24.49 -30.50 -0.73
CA TYR A 12 25.37 -30.72 -1.89
C TYR A 12 26.74 -30.03 -1.74
N MET A 13 27.77 -30.86 -1.79
CA MET A 13 29.16 -30.50 -2.02
C MET A 13 29.57 -31.05 -3.41
N ILE A 14 30.76 -30.66 -3.90
CA ILE A 14 31.57 -31.36 -4.93
C ILE A 14 31.40 -30.90 -6.41
N ARG A 15 32.49 -30.30 -6.92
CA ARG A 15 32.95 -30.22 -8.34
C ARG A 15 33.21 -31.64 -8.89
N PRO A 16 33.10 -31.98 -10.20
CA PRO A 16 34.15 -31.57 -11.17
C PRO A 16 33.80 -31.60 -12.68
N SER A 17 34.74 -31.17 -13.53
CA SER A 17 34.86 -31.66 -14.91
C SER A 17 36.26 -31.40 -15.53
N SER A 18 36.99 -32.47 -15.85
CA SER A 18 37.85 -32.57 -17.05
C SER A 18 38.37 -34.01 -17.20
N THR A 19 38.27 -34.58 -18.41
CA THR A 19 38.68 -35.97 -18.68
C THR A 19 39.39 -36.12 -20.03
N SER A 20 40.67 -36.54 -19.96
CA SER A 20 41.33 -37.57 -20.81
C SER A 20 41.52 -37.32 -22.33
N PRO A 21 42.40 -38.08 -23.07
CA PRO A 21 42.97 -39.41 -22.74
C PRO A 21 44.50 -39.67 -22.94
N LYS A 22 44.88 -40.90 -22.57
CA LYS A 22 46.14 -41.70 -22.57
C LYS A 22 46.87 -41.82 -23.94
N HIS A 23 48.09 -42.37 -24.14
CA HIS A 23 48.91 -43.49 -23.57
C HIS A 23 50.42 -43.09 -23.46
N GLU A 24 51.42 -43.85 -22.96
CA GLU A 24 51.77 -45.30 -23.04
C GLU A 24 52.72 -45.77 -21.88
N GLN A 25 53.12 -47.06 -21.83
CA GLN A 25 53.72 -47.77 -20.66
C GLN A 25 55.24 -48.05 -20.77
N ALA A 26 55.94 -48.30 -19.64
CA ALA A 26 56.71 -49.55 -19.37
C ALA A 26 57.65 -49.50 -18.12
N ASP A 27 57.98 -50.69 -17.60
CA ASP A 27 58.83 -50.98 -16.42
C ASP A 27 59.83 -52.13 -16.79
N THR A 28 60.88 -52.53 -16.04
CA THR A 28 61.29 -52.30 -14.64
C THR A 28 62.82 -52.46 -14.44
N ALA A 29 63.36 -51.90 -13.35
CA ALA A 29 64.59 -52.23 -12.58
C ALA A 29 65.70 -53.19 -13.10
N HIS A 30 66.98 -52.76 -12.97
CA HIS A 30 68.10 -53.48 -12.31
C HIS A 30 69.36 -52.55 -12.13
N ALA A 31 70.30 -52.91 -11.23
CA ALA A 31 71.59 -52.24 -10.90
C ALA A 31 72.75 -53.30 -10.91
N PRO A 32 74.02 -53.13 -10.42
CA PRO A 32 74.77 -51.98 -9.79
C PRO A 32 76.31 -51.87 -10.21
N PHE A 33 77.21 -51.33 -9.35
CA PHE A 33 78.73 -51.38 -9.31
C PHE A 33 79.57 -50.33 -10.12
N LEU A 34 80.79 -49.83 -9.74
CA LEU A 34 81.61 -49.79 -8.48
C LEU A 34 82.72 -48.66 -8.49
N ALA A 35 83.61 -48.62 -7.47
CA ALA A 35 84.67 -47.63 -7.06
C ALA A 35 85.94 -47.49 -7.99
N HIS A 36 87.05 -46.73 -7.74
CA HIS A 36 87.77 -46.26 -6.52
C HIS A 36 88.80 -45.10 -6.76
N ASP A 37 89.25 -44.44 -5.68
CA ASP A 37 90.52 -43.69 -5.40
C ASP A 37 91.15 -42.61 -6.34
N SER A 38 91.49 -41.46 -5.73
CA SER A 38 92.89 -40.95 -5.59
C SER A 38 92.97 -39.68 -4.73
N SER A 39 94.10 -39.50 -4.04
CA SER A 39 94.53 -38.22 -3.44
C SER A 39 95.41 -37.44 -4.43
N ASP A 40 95.40 -36.11 -4.37
CA ASP A 40 96.60 -35.27 -4.23
C ASP A 40 96.27 -33.77 -4.27
N ASP A 41 97.13 -32.96 -3.62
CA ASP A 41 97.12 -31.50 -3.70
C ASP A 41 97.49 -31.00 -5.10
N ILE A 42 96.97 -29.82 -5.51
CA ILE A 42 97.72 -28.71 -6.14
C ILE A 42 96.73 -27.62 -6.61
N ALA A 43 97.10 -26.35 -6.39
CA ALA A 43 96.31 -25.19 -6.79
C ALA A 43 96.54 -24.76 -8.24
N TYR A 44 95.45 -24.41 -8.94
CA TYR A 44 95.42 -23.50 -10.10
C TYR A 44 94.20 -22.58 -9.88
N SER A 45 94.37 -21.32 -9.47
CA SER A 45 94.86 -20.16 -10.24
C SER A 45 93.91 -19.71 -11.36
N GLN A 46 93.39 -18.49 -11.17
CA GLN A 46 92.75 -17.60 -12.14
C GLN A 46 91.86 -18.23 -13.24
N MET A 47 90.55 -18.22 -12.99
CA MET A 47 89.60 -17.86 -14.04
C MET A 47 88.69 -16.74 -13.54
N GLU A 48 89.06 -15.52 -13.92
CA GLU A 48 88.35 -14.28 -13.59
C GLU A 48 87.16 -14.14 -14.53
N GLU A 49 86.04 -14.80 -14.21
CA GLU A 49 84.81 -14.70 -14.99
C GLU A 49 83.83 -13.73 -14.32
N THR A 50 83.61 -12.61 -15.00
CA THR A 50 82.78 -11.49 -14.54
C THR A 50 81.32 -11.90 -14.38
N ILE A 51 80.84 -12.05 -13.14
CA ILE A 51 79.40 -11.99 -12.86
C ILE A 51 78.95 -10.52 -13.06
N PRO A 52 78.09 -10.21 -14.03
CA PRO A 52 77.63 -8.85 -14.22
C PRO A 52 76.77 -8.44 -13.02
N HIS A 53 77.15 -7.33 -12.37
CA HIS A 53 76.30 -6.70 -11.35
C HIS A 53 74.93 -6.36 -11.95
N THR A 54 73.92 -7.18 -11.68
CA THR A 54 72.51 -6.92 -11.99
C THR A 54 71.98 -5.84 -11.05
N ARG A 55 72.41 -4.60 -11.35
CA ARG A 55 71.89 -3.30 -10.92
C ARG A 55 70.84 -3.37 -9.81
N ILE A 56 71.31 -3.49 -8.56
CA ILE A 56 70.53 -3.03 -7.42
C ILE A 56 70.19 -1.57 -7.73
N ARG A 57 68.88 -1.26 -7.76
CA ARG A 57 68.33 -0.01 -8.33
C ARG A 57 69.13 1.23 -7.92
N ASP A 58 69.17 2.21 -8.84
CA ASP A 58 69.88 3.50 -8.76
C ASP A 58 69.45 4.42 -7.56
N ASN A 59 68.64 3.91 -6.63
CA ASN A 59 68.16 4.57 -5.41
C ASN A 59 68.84 4.06 -4.11
N TRP A 60 69.76 3.07 -4.19
CA TRP A 60 70.50 2.59 -3.01
C TRP A 60 71.70 3.51 -2.72
N HIS A 61 71.47 4.58 -1.96
CA HIS A 61 72.50 5.55 -1.63
C HIS A 61 73.48 5.00 -0.57
N GLY A 62 74.76 4.87 -0.92
CA GLY A 62 75.82 4.39 -0.02
C GLY A 62 76.35 5.41 1.00
N GLY A 63 75.57 6.44 1.36
CA GLY A 63 75.99 7.51 2.26
C GLY A 63 74.95 7.82 3.34
N PRO A 64 75.37 8.34 4.51
CA PRO A 64 74.49 8.65 5.64
C PRO A 64 73.42 9.69 5.26
N LYS A 65 72.21 9.53 5.79
CA LYS A 65 71.07 10.44 5.60
C LYS A 65 70.43 10.81 6.94
N THR A 66 69.83 12.00 7.01
CA THR A 66 69.00 12.42 8.14
C THR A 66 67.71 11.62 8.20
N LEU A 67 67.29 11.19 9.40
CA LEU A 67 66.05 10.41 9.62
C LEU A 67 64.76 11.13 9.17
N GLU A 68 64.76 12.47 9.14
CA GLU A 68 63.59 13.26 8.73
C GLU A 68 63.58 13.51 7.21
N HIS A 69 63.04 12.57 6.43
CA HIS A 69 62.83 12.73 4.98
C HIS A 69 61.34 12.96 4.65
N TRP A 70 61.03 14.16 4.16
CA TRP A 70 59.73 14.45 3.56
C TRP A 70 59.69 13.93 2.11
N ASP A 71 59.39 12.64 1.95
CA ASP A 71 59.11 12.04 0.64
C ASP A 71 57.60 11.92 0.36
N ALA A 72 57.24 11.76 -0.92
CA ALA A 72 55.85 11.65 -1.34
C ALA A 72 55.11 10.44 -0.70
N PRO A 73 55.73 9.24 -0.56
CA PRO A 73 55.14 8.12 0.17
C PRO A 73 54.79 8.45 1.63
N THR A 74 55.69 9.10 2.38
CA THR A 74 55.46 9.45 3.79
C THR A 74 54.34 10.49 3.90
N VAL A 75 54.34 11.52 3.05
CA VAL A 75 53.24 12.50 3.00
C VAL A 75 51.90 11.87 2.63
N PHE A 76 51.87 10.92 1.69
CA PHE A 76 50.66 10.19 1.32
C PHE A 76 50.15 9.30 2.46
N GLY A 77 51.06 8.62 3.17
CA GLY A 77 50.77 7.90 4.41
C GLY A 77 50.12 8.80 5.45
N TRP A 78 50.69 9.97 5.71
CA TRP A 78 50.13 10.99 6.62
C TRP A 78 48.72 11.44 6.24
N ILE A 79 48.47 11.72 4.96
CA ILE A 79 47.13 12.13 4.48
C ILE A 79 46.11 11.01 4.72
N PHE A 80 46.45 9.76 4.35
CA PHE A 80 45.58 8.61 4.60
C PHE A 80 45.34 8.39 6.11
N SER A 81 46.41 8.51 6.90
CA SER A 81 46.39 8.45 8.36
C SER A 81 45.44 9.46 9.00
N VAL A 82 45.39 10.70 8.49
CA VAL A 82 44.47 11.75 8.95
C VAL A 82 43.03 11.48 8.50
N LEU A 83 42.82 11.11 7.23
CA LEU A 83 41.47 10.79 6.70
C LEU A 83 40.81 9.66 7.48
N LEU A 84 41.56 8.59 7.78
CA LEU A 84 41.05 7.45 8.53
C LEU A 84 40.57 7.86 9.95
N THR A 85 41.28 8.78 10.60
CA THR A 85 40.95 9.27 11.95
C THR A 85 39.63 10.06 12.01
N PHE A 86 39.13 10.61 10.90
CA PHE A 86 37.80 11.24 10.85
C PHE A 86 36.64 10.26 10.63
N THR A 87 36.89 9.05 10.14
CA THR A 87 35.82 8.10 9.77
C THR A 87 34.86 7.70 10.91
N PRO A 88 35.26 7.62 12.20
CA PRO A 88 34.30 7.31 13.27
C PRO A 88 33.27 8.43 13.49
N LEU A 89 33.61 9.69 13.19
CA LEU A 89 32.65 10.81 13.29
C LEU A 89 31.40 10.61 12.41
N CYS A 90 31.52 9.89 11.30
CA CYS A 90 30.38 9.57 10.43
C CYS A 90 29.35 8.67 11.14
N PHE A 91 29.80 7.71 11.96
CA PHE A 91 28.89 6.86 12.74
C PHE A 91 28.31 7.57 13.97
N ILE A 92 29.04 8.51 14.56
CA ILE A 92 28.49 9.42 15.59
C ILE A 92 27.39 10.31 14.98
N ALA A 93 27.64 10.87 13.79
CA ALA A 93 26.64 11.65 13.06
C ALA A 93 25.40 10.80 12.72
N LEU A 94 25.59 9.56 12.25
CA LEU A 94 24.49 8.61 11.98
C LEU A 94 23.63 8.38 13.24
N ALA A 95 24.25 8.10 14.40
CA ALA A 95 23.54 7.95 15.67
C ALA A 95 22.74 9.20 16.07
N ILE A 96 23.30 10.40 15.89
CA ILE A 96 22.61 11.67 16.17
C ILE A 96 21.44 11.89 15.21
N THR A 97 21.59 11.56 13.91
CA THR A 97 20.50 11.68 12.94
C THR A 97 19.36 10.71 13.24
N ALA A 98 19.65 9.49 13.72
CA ALA A 98 18.64 8.56 14.19
C ALA A 98 17.85 9.11 15.38
N ILE A 99 18.51 9.73 16.38
CA ILE A 99 17.83 10.40 17.50
C ILE A 99 16.93 11.55 17.00
N ARG A 100 17.39 12.36 16.05
CA ARG A 100 16.60 13.48 15.50
C ARG A 100 15.37 13.03 14.71
N LEU A 101 15.36 11.81 14.20
CA LEU A 101 14.23 11.21 13.48
C LEU A 101 13.22 10.53 14.42
N ASP A 102 13.52 10.36 15.72
CA ASP A 102 12.60 9.70 16.67
C ASP A 102 11.24 10.42 16.74
N ASN A 103 10.16 9.67 16.50
CA ASN A 103 8.76 10.13 16.39
C ASN A 103 8.50 11.16 15.27
N GLN A 104 9.38 11.26 14.27
CA GLN A 104 9.12 12.06 13.06
C GLN A 104 8.36 11.22 12.01
N PRO A 105 7.44 11.83 11.23
CA PRO A 105 6.79 11.15 10.12
C PRO A 105 7.79 10.76 9.03
N HIS A 106 7.42 9.77 8.22
CA HIS A 106 8.25 9.31 7.11
C HIS A 106 8.62 10.46 6.15
N SER A 107 9.90 10.57 5.83
CA SER A 107 10.47 11.63 4.99
C SER A 107 11.58 11.04 4.12
N ASP A 108 11.86 11.64 2.96
CA ASP A 108 12.88 11.11 2.06
C ASP A 108 14.28 11.15 2.68
N TYR A 109 14.56 12.16 3.51
CA TYR A 109 15.75 12.21 4.36
C TYR A 109 15.82 11.01 5.32
N GLY A 110 14.72 10.69 6.01
CA GLY A 110 14.65 9.54 6.91
C GLY A 110 14.86 8.20 6.19
N LYS A 111 14.34 8.04 4.96
CA LYS A 111 14.61 6.86 4.12
C LYS A 111 16.10 6.71 3.78
N THR A 112 16.78 7.81 3.44
CA THR A 112 18.24 7.78 3.21
C THR A 112 19.01 7.38 4.46
N VAL A 113 18.64 7.90 5.64
CA VAL A 113 19.27 7.51 6.91
C VAL A 113 19.03 6.02 7.21
N LEU A 114 17.80 5.51 6.97
CA LEU A 114 17.48 4.09 7.13
C LEU A 114 18.30 3.19 6.17
N GLN A 115 18.53 3.61 4.92
CA GLN A 115 19.41 2.88 4.00
C GLN A 115 20.88 2.87 4.49
N LEU A 116 21.35 3.96 5.10
CA LEU A 116 22.70 4.02 5.68
C LEU A 116 22.85 3.07 6.88
N THR A 117 21.82 2.88 7.72
CA THR A 117 21.88 1.89 8.81
C THR A 117 22.03 0.47 8.27
N VAL A 118 21.36 0.12 7.16
CA VAL A 118 21.47 -1.21 6.53
C VAL A 118 22.90 -1.49 6.01
N LEU A 119 23.60 -0.50 5.46
CA LEU A 119 24.97 -0.66 4.94
C LEU A 119 26.05 -0.67 6.06
N SER A 120 25.75 -0.05 7.20
CA SER A 120 26.72 0.22 8.26
C SER A 120 27.42 -1.02 8.87
N PRO A 121 26.77 -2.20 9.06
CA PRO A 121 27.44 -3.41 9.55
C PRO A 121 28.57 -3.94 8.67
N SER A 122 28.59 -3.58 7.38
CA SER A 122 29.67 -3.96 6.45
C SER A 122 30.84 -2.98 6.55
N LEU A 123 30.56 -1.68 6.67
CA LEU A 123 31.57 -0.63 6.72
C LEU A 123 32.27 -0.54 8.08
N TYR A 124 31.52 -0.68 9.18
CA TYR A 124 32.04 -0.48 10.53
C TYR A 124 33.19 -1.43 10.88
N PRO A 125 33.10 -2.77 10.66
CA PRO A 125 34.19 -3.68 11.03
C PRO A 125 35.47 -3.49 10.21
N ILE A 126 35.34 -3.07 8.93
CA ILE A 126 36.48 -2.79 8.04
C ILE A 126 37.25 -1.57 8.56
N LEU A 127 36.55 -0.48 8.84
CA LEU A 127 37.13 0.75 9.38
C LEU A 127 37.70 0.54 10.79
N PHE A 128 36.99 -0.22 11.63
CA PHE A 128 37.46 -0.62 12.95
C PHE A 128 38.79 -1.36 12.88
N ALA A 129 38.90 -2.37 12.01
CA ALA A 129 40.12 -3.17 11.87
C ALA A 129 41.30 -2.34 11.39
N ALA A 130 41.10 -1.45 10.41
CA ALA A 130 42.13 -0.56 9.91
C ALA A 130 42.67 0.40 10.99
N LEU A 131 41.78 0.98 11.80
CA LEU A 131 42.14 1.92 12.86
C LEU A 131 42.82 1.23 14.06
N VAL A 132 42.25 0.13 14.57
CA VAL A 132 42.77 -0.57 15.76
C VAL A 132 44.07 -1.33 15.44
N GLY A 133 44.17 -1.95 14.27
CA GLY A 133 45.41 -2.58 13.81
C GLY A 133 46.56 -1.57 13.65
N ARG A 134 46.27 -0.38 13.09
CA ARG A 134 47.23 0.73 13.00
C ARG A 134 47.63 1.23 14.39
N PHE A 135 46.67 1.46 15.29
CA PHE A 135 46.95 1.89 16.66
C PHE A 135 47.94 0.94 17.36
N TYR A 136 47.72 -0.37 17.32
CA TYR A 136 48.62 -1.33 18.00
C TYR A 136 50.02 -1.40 17.38
N ARG A 137 50.15 -1.30 16.04
CA ARG A 137 51.46 -1.22 15.37
C ARG A 137 52.23 0.04 15.78
N VAL A 138 51.56 1.19 15.76
CA VAL A 138 52.15 2.49 16.11
C VAL A 138 52.51 2.56 17.60
N PHE A 139 51.64 2.09 18.49
CA PHE A 139 51.92 2.00 19.93
C PHE A 139 53.10 1.06 20.22
N GLY A 140 53.20 -0.08 19.52
CA GLY A 140 54.36 -0.98 19.61
C GLY A 140 55.68 -0.31 19.23
N ARG A 141 55.72 0.46 18.14
CA ARG A 141 56.89 1.28 17.74
C ARG A 141 57.27 2.30 18.81
N TRP A 142 56.30 3.04 19.35
CA TRP A 142 56.57 4.03 20.39
C TRP A 142 57.10 3.40 21.69
N CYS A 143 56.63 2.21 22.07
CA CYS A 143 57.18 1.48 23.21
C CYS A 143 58.64 1.00 22.98
N LEU A 144 59.08 0.85 21.73
CA LEU A 144 60.46 0.50 21.36
C LEU A 144 61.41 1.72 21.43
N GLU A 145 60.91 2.91 21.10
CA GLU A 145 61.65 4.19 21.17
C GLU A 145 61.59 4.86 22.57
N SER A 146 60.71 4.37 23.45
CA SER A 146 60.55 4.91 24.80
C SER A 146 61.71 4.50 25.72
N ARG A 147 62.24 5.48 26.48
CA ARG A 147 63.37 5.31 27.40
C ARG A 147 63.24 4.06 28.29
N GLY A 148 64.19 3.15 28.17
CA GLY A 148 64.26 1.89 28.92
C GLY A 148 63.53 0.71 28.27
N GLY A 149 63.06 0.88 27.03
CA GLY A 149 62.59 -0.18 26.14
C GLY A 149 61.38 -0.99 26.62
N VAL A 150 61.01 -1.97 25.81
CA VAL A 150 59.83 -2.83 26.02
C VAL A 150 60.21 -4.30 26.15
N ASN A 151 59.53 -5.03 27.03
CA ASN A 151 59.70 -6.48 27.16
C ASN A 151 59.29 -7.15 25.83
N LEU A 152 60.16 -8.01 25.27
CA LEU A 152 59.92 -8.64 23.96
C LEU A 152 58.54 -9.32 23.82
N PRO A 153 57.99 -10.07 24.81
CA PRO A 153 56.64 -10.63 24.71
C PRO A 153 55.51 -9.59 24.56
N VAL A 154 55.66 -8.41 25.16
CA VAL A 154 54.65 -7.34 25.06
C VAL A 154 54.67 -6.72 23.67
N LEU A 155 55.87 -6.50 23.13
CA LEU A 155 56.06 -5.97 21.79
C LEU A 155 55.52 -6.92 20.72
N GLU A 156 55.84 -8.22 20.84
CA GLU A 156 55.35 -9.29 19.95
C GLU A 156 53.81 -9.46 20.06
N GLN A 157 53.22 -9.26 21.25
CA GLN A 157 51.76 -9.26 21.44
C GLN A 157 51.10 -8.05 20.77
N LEU A 158 51.67 -6.84 20.88
CA LEU A 158 51.12 -5.61 20.29
C LEU A 158 51.20 -5.66 18.76
N ILE A 159 52.39 -5.91 18.20
CA ILE A 159 52.62 -5.92 16.74
C ILE A 159 51.91 -7.10 16.07
N GLY A 160 51.81 -8.25 16.76
CA GLY A 160 51.08 -9.41 16.27
C GLY A 160 49.55 -9.26 16.27
N SER A 161 48.98 -8.28 16.98
CA SER A 161 47.51 -8.15 17.16
C SER A 161 46.84 -7.20 16.16
N GLN A 162 47.30 -7.19 14.90
CA GLN A 162 46.79 -6.30 13.84
C GLN A 162 45.40 -6.68 13.31
N ASN A 163 44.91 -7.90 13.59
CA ASN A 163 43.53 -8.31 13.31
C ASN A 163 43.01 -9.23 14.43
N LEU A 164 41.69 -9.46 14.47
CA LEU A 164 41.06 -10.30 15.50
C LEU A 164 41.63 -11.73 15.57
N ALA A 165 41.90 -12.37 14.42
CA ALA A 165 42.37 -13.75 14.39
C ALA A 165 43.78 -13.87 14.98
N THR A 166 44.70 -12.99 14.59
CA THR A 166 46.06 -12.98 15.14
C THR A 166 46.08 -12.48 16.60
N ALA A 167 45.18 -11.56 16.98
CA ALA A 167 45.02 -11.16 18.38
C ALA A 167 44.63 -12.35 19.28
N ILE A 168 43.69 -13.20 18.83
CA ILE A 168 43.30 -14.45 19.53
C ILE A 168 44.50 -15.41 19.59
N GLU A 169 45.15 -15.67 18.46
CA GLU A 169 46.32 -16.56 18.36
C GLU A 169 47.42 -16.17 19.36
N ARG A 170 47.81 -14.89 19.39
CA ARG A 170 48.92 -14.38 20.21
C ARG A 170 48.69 -14.60 21.70
N ILE A 171 47.46 -14.54 22.20
CA ILE A 171 47.12 -14.82 23.61
C ILE A 171 47.55 -16.25 23.99
N PHE A 172 47.17 -17.24 23.17
CA PHE A 172 47.49 -18.65 23.42
C PHE A 172 48.94 -19.00 23.09
N VAL A 173 49.58 -18.25 22.19
CA VAL A 173 50.95 -18.52 21.74
C VAL A 173 52.00 -17.86 22.65
N ILE A 174 51.81 -16.62 23.12
CA ILE A 174 52.84 -15.89 23.89
C ILE A 174 52.80 -16.22 25.40
N ARG A 175 51.61 -16.53 25.95
CA ARG A 175 51.34 -17.06 27.32
C ARG A 175 51.91 -16.33 28.54
N THR A 176 52.66 -15.24 28.36
CA THR A 176 53.46 -14.60 29.43
C THR A 176 52.85 -13.32 30.00
N ASN A 177 51.93 -12.66 29.28
CA ASN A 177 51.24 -11.45 29.74
C ASN A 177 49.74 -11.46 29.36
N ALA A 178 48.97 -12.37 29.95
CA ALA A 178 47.56 -12.59 29.60
C ALA A 178 46.67 -11.34 29.72
N VAL A 179 46.93 -10.44 30.68
CA VAL A 179 46.15 -9.20 30.90
C VAL A 179 46.16 -8.30 29.68
N ILE A 180 47.32 -8.11 29.02
CA ILE A 180 47.44 -7.29 27.81
C ILE A 180 46.67 -7.95 26.65
N GLY A 181 46.77 -9.27 26.54
CA GLY A 181 45.99 -10.06 25.59
C GLY A 181 44.48 -9.92 25.77
N ILE A 182 43.99 -9.93 27.01
CA ILE A 182 42.57 -9.73 27.34
C ILE A 182 42.11 -8.31 26.98
N ILE A 183 42.93 -7.28 27.25
CA ILE A 183 42.62 -5.88 26.88
C ILE A 183 42.51 -5.73 25.36
N ILE A 184 43.45 -6.32 24.61
CA ILE A 184 43.42 -6.35 23.15
C ILE A 184 42.16 -7.08 22.65
N LEU A 185 41.85 -8.26 23.18
CA LEU A 185 40.65 -9.00 22.75
C LEU A 185 39.36 -8.23 23.07
N ALA A 186 39.29 -7.60 24.24
CA ALA A 186 38.16 -6.76 24.65
C ALA A 186 37.96 -5.55 23.72
N SER A 187 39.04 -4.94 23.22
CA SER A 187 38.90 -3.89 22.19
C SER A 187 38.35 -4.48 20.89
N TRP A 188 38.86 -5.61 20.41
CA TRP A 188 38.39 -6.23 19.17
C TRP A 188 36.91 -6.67 19.22
N LEU A 189 36.37 -7.01 20.41
CA LEU A 189 34.95 -7.28 20.61
C LEU A 189 34.03 -6.06 20.39
N LEU A 190 34.57 -4.83 20.42
CA LEU A 190 33.79 -3.62 20.09
C LEU A 190 33.45 -3.53 18.58
N SER A 191 34.16 -4.27 17.72
CA SER A 191 33.92 -4.31 16.27
C SER A 191 32.53 -4.90 15.91
N PRO A 192 32.19 -6.16 16.29
CA PRO A 192 30.86 -6.70 16.03
C PRO A 192 29.76 -5.95 16.79
N LEU A 193 30.06 -5.41 17.98
CA LEU A 193 29.09 -4.66 18.78
C LEU A 193 28.70 -3.32 18.13
N GLY A 194 29.66 -2.57 17.59
CA GLY A 194 29.41 -1.35 16.81
C GLY A 194 28.74 -1.65 15.47
N GLY A 195 29.20 -2.68 14.76
CA GLY A 195 28.58 -3.12 13.51
C GLY A 195 27.10 -3.49 13.68
N GLN A 196 26.75 -4.33 14.67
CA GLN A 196 25.37 -4.77 14.92
C GLN A 196 24.47 -3.69 15.54
N SER A 197 25.04 -2.72 16.26
CA SER A 197 24.24 -1.58 16.76
C SER A 197 23.91 -0.58 15.64
N SER A 198 24.81 -0.41 14.66
CA SER A 198 24.61 0.53 13.55
C SER A 198 23.44 0.21 12.61
N SER A 199 23.03 -1.06 12.48
CA SER A 199 21.85 -1.45 11.69
C SER A 199 20.52 -1.39 12.43
N ARG A 200 20.53 -1.23 13.76
CA ARG A 200 19.34 -1.26 14.60
C ARG A 200 18.98 0.11 15.19
N LEU A 201 19.51 1.20 14.61
CA LEU A 201 19.30 2.55 15.13
C LEU A 201 17.86 3.05 14.92
N LEU A 202 17.25 2.72 13.77
CA LEU A 202 15.93 3.18 13.34
C LEU A 202 15.04 2.00 12.94
N GLN A 203 13.75 2.12 13.20
CA GLN A 203 12.69 1.23 12.74
C GLN A 203 11.42 2.01 12.43
N ASP A 204 10.53 1.44 11.63
CA ASP A 204 9.19 1.98 11.42
C ASP A 204 8.30 1.65 12.63
N ALA A 205 7.48 2.61 13.06
CA ALA A 205 6.55 2.49 14.18
C ALA A 205 5.22 3.20 13.86
N LYS A 206 4.17 2.86 14.62
CA LYS A 206 2.84 3.46 14.46
C LYS A 206 2.51 4.37 15.62
N PHE A 207 1.96 5.53 15.32
CA PHE A 207 1.55 6.54 16.30
C PHE A 207 0.09 6.93 16.09
N ASP A 208 -0.72 6.87 17.16
CA ASP A 208 -2.14 7.20 17.11
C ASP A 208 -2.37 8.68 17.48
N LEU A 209 -2.73 9.49 16.48
CA LEU A 209 -3.11 10.89 16.67
C LEU A 209 -4.59 10.99 17.07
N VAL A 210 -4.85 11.43 18.30
CA VAL A 210 -6.20 11.65 18.81
C VAL A 210 -6.64 13.10 18.55
N SER A 211 -7.82 13.27 17.98
CA SER A 211 -8.44 14.56 17.64
C SER A 211 -9.95 14.51 17.88
N ASN A 212 -10.62 15.66 18.01
CA ASN A 212 -12.08 15.72 18.12
C ASN A 212 -12.69 16.11 16.77
N GLY A 213 -13.89 15.59 16.48
CA GLY A 213 -14.65 15.91 15.27
C GLY A 213 -16.15 15.96 15.55
N THR A 214 -16.88 16.77 14.79
CA THR A 214 -18.35 16.85 14.88
C THR A 214 -18.99 15.79 13.99
N VAL A 215 -19.86 14.98 14.57
CA VAL A 215 -20.62 13.94 13.88
C VAL A 215 -22.09 14.36 13.83
N TYR A 216 -22.69 14.24 12.66
CA TYR A 216 -24.08 14.56 12.40
C TYR A 216 -24.86 13.25 12.28
N TYR A 217 -26.03 13.15 12.89
CA TYR A 217 -26.85 11.94 12.83
C TYR A 217 -28.34 12.25 12.74
N ALA A 218 -29.06 11.40 12.03
CA ALA A 218 -30.51 11.48 11.95
C ALA A 218 -31.13 11.05 13.29
N ASP A 219 -31.88 11.95 13.93
CA ASP A 219 -32.72 11.62 15.08
C ASP A 219 -34.16 11.41 14.59
N PRO A 220 -34.78 10.24 14.83
CA PRO A 220 -36.17 9.97 14.45
C PRO A 220 -37.19 11.02 14.92
N ALA A 221 -36.93 11.65 16.08
CA ALA A 221 -37.81 12.62 16.73
C ALA A 221 -38.16 13.87 15.89
N TYR A 222 -37.33 14.26 14.92
CA TYR A 222 -37.41 15.57 14.26
C TYR A 222 -37.89 15.54 12.79
N GLN A 223 -38.42 14.41 12.31
CA GLN A 223 -38.56 14.17 10.85
C GLN A 223 -40.00 14.03 10.32
N VAL A 224 -41.02 14.33 11.13
CA VAL A 224 -42.43 14.06 10.80
C VAL A 224 -43.12 15.21 10.04
N SER A 225 -43.89 14.87 9.01
CA SER A 225 -44.86 15.74 8.33
C SER A 225 -46.05 14.91 7.87
N HIS A 226 -47.27 15.41 8.13
CA HIS A 226 -48.51 14.62 8.16
C HIS A 226 -48.90 13.90 6.85
N SER A 227 -48.40 14.35 5.70
CA SER A 227 -48.75 13.73 4.42
C SER A 227 -47.82 12.58 4.01
N ARG A 228 -46.68 12.38 4.70
CA ARG A 228 -45.58 11.52 4.21
C ARG A 228 -45.96 10.05 4.06
N TRP A 229 -46.73 9.49 5.00
CA TRP A 229 -47.13 8.07 4.98
C TRP A 229 -48.03 7.71 3.79
N ILE A 230 -48.79 8.67 3.28
CA ILE A 230 -49.72 8.49 2.16
C ILE A 230 -49.02 8.86 0.85
N ASP A 231 -48.42 10.06 0.77
CA ASP A 231 -47.77 10.58 -0.44
C ASP A 231 -46.58 9.71 -0.88
N TYR A 232 -45.80 9.18 0.07
CA TYR A 232 -44.61 8.38 -0.19
C TYR A 232 -44.80 6.89 0.10
N ARG A 233 -46.05 6.42 0.26
CA ARG A 233 -46.37 5.01 0.60
C ARG A 233 -45.60 3.97 -0.22
N HIS A 234 -45.32 4.27 -1.49
CA HIS A 234 -44.59 3.40 -2.41
C HIS A 234 -43.08 3.31 -2.11
N SER A 235 -42.39 4.42 -1.79
CA SER A 235 -40.96 4.38 -1.44
C SER A 235 -40.74 3.88 -0.01
N VAL A 236 -41.63 4.24 0.91
CA VAL A 236 -41.66 3.73 2.29
C VAL A 236 -41.90 2.21 2.28
N GLY A 237 -42.93 1.76 1.55
CA GLY A 237 -43.23 0.34 1.36
C GLY A 237 -42.09 -0.43 0.71
N ALA A 238 -41.47 0.11 -0.35
CA ALA A 238 -40.31 -0.53 -0.99
C ALA A 238 -39.10 -0.66 -0.06
N THR A 239 -38.79 0.38 0.72
CA THR A 239 -37.69 0.37 1.70
C THR A 239 -37.95 -0.66 2.81
N TYR A 240 -39.17 -0.68 3.35
CA TYR A 240 -39.60 -1.67 4.35
C TYR A 240 -39.57 -3.11 3.80
N ALA A 241 -40.11 -3.32 2.59
CA ALA A 241 -40.11 -4.62 1.91
C ALA A 241 -38.70 -5.13 1.65
N ALA A 242 -37.78 -4.28 1.18
CA ALA A 242 -36.38 -4.62 0.98
C ALA A 242 -35.68 -5.05 2.28
N SER A 243 -35.97 -4.38 3.40
CA SER A 243 -35.47 -4.76 4.72
C SER A 243 -36.02 -6.12 5.18
N LEU A 244 -37.31 -6.42 4.95
CA LEU A 244 -37.89 -7.74 5.24
C LEU A 244 -37.33 -8.87 4.34
N LEU A 245 -37.04 -8.55 3.07
CA LEU A 245 -36.43 -9.46 2.09
C LEU A 245 -34.97 -9.82 2.43
N SER A 246 -34.30 -9.03 3.27
CA SER A 246 -32.92 -9.30 3.65
C SER A 246 -32.75 -10.63 4.40
N SER A 247 -31.61 -11.29 4.19
CA SER A 247 -31.30 -12.59 4.80
C SER A 247 -31.26 -12.52 6.32
N SER A 248 -31.47 -13.63 7.02
CA SER A 248 -31.38 -13.71 8.49
C SER A 248 -30.04 -13.16 9.02
N LYS A 249 -28.92 -13.47 8.35
CA LYS A 249 -27.59 -12.91 8.66
C LYS A 249 -27.54 -11.39 8.52
N GLN A 250 -28.25 -10.81 7.54
CA GLN A 250 -28.31 -9.37 7.33
C GLN A 250 -29.27 -8.66 8.31
N LYS A 251 -30.39 -9.31 8.68
CA LYS A 251 -31.26 -8.86 9.77
C LYS A 251 -30.50 -8.79 11.10
N ALA A 252 -29.63 -9.77 11.36
CA ALA A 252 -28.76 -9.83 12.55
C ALA A 252 -27.48 -8.97 12.49
N SER A 253 -27.05 -8.53 11.30
CA SER A 253 -25.89 -7.63 11.10
C SER A 253 -26.01 -6.34 11.93
N PRO A 254 -24.92 -5.73 12.43
CA PRO A 254 -24.95 -4.42 13.11
C PRO A 254 -25.34 -3.26 12.19
N ARG A 255 -25.50 -3.51 10.88
CA ARG A 255 -25.86 -2.53 9.86
C ARG A 255 -27.04 -3.00 9.00
N ASP A 256 -27.72 -2.08 8.36
CA ASP A 256 -28.75 -2.36 7.36
C ASP A 256 -28.15 -2.70 5.98
N ILE A 257 -29.01 -2.89 4.96
CA ILE A 257 -28.59 -3.24 3.59
C ILE A 257 -27.94 -2.07 2.82
N TRP A 258 -28.00 -0.84 3.35
CA TRP A 258 -27.30 0.34 2.81
C TRP A 258 -26.03 0.68 3.60
N GLY A 259 -25.68 -0.14 4.60
CA GLY A 259 -24.46 0.02 5.40
C GLY A 259 -24.58 1.00 6.56
N LEU A 260 -25.78 1.46 6.93
CA LEU A 260 -26.01 2.33 8.10
C LEU A 260 -26.09 1.50 9.40
N PRO A 261 -25.50 1.95 10.53
CA PRO A 261 -25.53 1.20 11.78
C PRO A 261 -26.93 1.21 12.42
N LYS A 262 -27.37 0.05 12.88
CA LYS A 262 -28.68 -0.16 13.51
C LYS A 262 -28.59 -0.04 15.03
N ILE A 263 -29.66 0.43 15.66
CA ILE A 263 -29.75 0.58 17.12
C ILE A 263 -30.26 -0.73 17.73
N PRO A 264 -29.55 -1.36 18.69
CA PRO A 264 -30.06 -2.52 19.40
C PRO A 264 -31.30 -2.16 20.24
N GLN A 265 -32.23 -3.09 20.37
CA GLN A 265 -33.34 -2.97 21.32
C GLN A 265 -32.85 -3.28 22.75
N LEU A 266 -33.37 -2.57 23.75
CA LEU A 266 -33.22 -2.96 25.16
C LEU A 266 -33.84 -4.36 25.38
N SER A 267 -33.22 -5.22 26.19
CA SER A 267 -33.80 -6.50 26.57
C SER A 267 -34.95 -6.34 27.57
N GLN A 268 -35.87 -7.30 27.62
CA GLN A 268 -37.04 -7.25 28.50
C GLN A 268 -36.64 -7.05 29.97
N ASP A 269 -35.66 -7.82 30.47
CA ASP A 269 -35.15 -7.68 31.84
C ASP A 269 -34.67 -6.25 32.18
N ARG A 270 -34.24 -5.46 31.18
CA ARG A 270 -33.77 -4.07 31.36
C ARG A 270 -34.91 -3.06 31.27
N LEU A 271 -35.98 -3.40 30.55
CA LEU A 271 -37.23 -2.64 30.57
C LEU A 271 -37.92 -2.79 31.92
N ASP A 272 -38.03 -4.03 32.41
CA ASP A 272 -38.71 -4.41 33.65
C ASP A 272 -37.97 -3.88 34.89
N ASN A 273 -36.64 -4.05 34.96
CA ASN A 273 -35.83 -3.54 36.07
C ASN A 273 -35.58 -2.02 36.03
N GLY A 274 -35.97 -1.32 34.96
CA GLY A 274 -35.81 0.14 34.85
C GLY A 274 -34.36 0.66 34.86
N SER A 275 -33.34 -0.19 34.68
CA SER A 275 -31.92 0.18 34.81
C SER A 275 -31.46 1.17 33.73
N TYR A 276 -30.82 2.25 34.18
CA TYR A 276 -30.19 3.30 33.35
C TYR A 276 -28.69 3.09 33.11
N ASP A 277 -28.15 1.94 33.51
CA ASP A 277 -26.70 1.66 33.49
C ASP A 277 -26.16 1.43 32.06
N LEU A 278 -24.93 1.88 31.83
CA LEU A 278 -24.20 1.62 30.59
C LEU A 278 -23.82 0.13 30.51
N TYR A 279 -24.08 -0.50 29.37
CA TYR A 279 -23.75 -1.89 29.12
C TYR A 279 -23.17 -2.13 27.73
N ASP A 280 -22.34 -3.17 27.60
CA ASP A 280 -21.80 -3.62 26.32
C ASP A 280 -22.86 -4.37 25.49
N VAL A 281 -22.94 -4.02 24.21
CA VAL A 281 -23.85 -4.66 23.24
C VAL A 281 -23.29 -6.04 22.86
N LYS A 282 -23.97 -7.11 23.31
CA LYS A 282 -23.57 -8.51 23.07
C LYS A 282 -23.89 -8.93 21.63
N LYS A 283 -22.88 -8.86 20.75
CA LYS A 283 -22.98 -9.32 19.35
C LYS A 283 -23.44 -10.77 19.21
N SER A 284 -23.05 -11.66 20.13
CA SER A 284 -23.48 -13.07 20.18
C SER A 284 -25.00 -13.21 20.25
N ASP A 285 -25.65 -12.31 20.97
CA ASP A 285 -27.07 -12.40 21.29
C ASP A 285 -27.89 -11.85 20.11
N LEU A 286 -27.36 -10.87 19.39
CA LEU A 286 -27.90 -10.38 18.11
C LEU A 286 -27.76 -11.43 16.99
N VAL A 287 -26.59 -12.08 16.87
CA VAL A 287 -26.36 -13.14 15.86
C VAL A 287 -27.18 -14.40 16.13
N SER A 288 -27.41 -14.75 17.40
CA SER A 288 -28.24 -15.91 17.79
C SER A 288 -29.75 -15.61 17.86
N GLY A 289 -30.19 -14.39 17.52
CA GLY A 289 -31.59 -14.00 17.57
C GLY A 289 -32.20 -13.95 18.98
N LYS A 290 -31.36 -13.87 20.03
CA LYS A 290 -31.78 -13.61 21.42
C LYS A 290 -32.08 -12.12 21.64
N ALA A 291 -31.28 -11.25 21.05
CA ALA A 291 -31.54 -9.82 20.93
C ALA A 291 -31.97 -9.47 19.50
N SER A 292 -32.63 -8.31 19.34
CA SER A 292 -32.98 -7.73 18.03
C SER A 292 -32.51 -6.27 17.97
N TYR A 293 -32.56 -5.69 16.78
CA TYR A 293 -32.47 -4.24 16.60
C TYR A 293 -33.84 -3.62 16.78
N ALA A 294 -33.89 -2.37 17.23
CA ALA A 294 -35.12 -1.59 17.31
C ALA A 294 -35.78 -1.43 15.93
N SER A 295 -34.98 -1.42 14.86
CA SER A 295 -35.36 -1.28 13.45
C SER A 295 -34.41 -2.09 12.57
N LEU A 296 -34.87 -2.58 11.42
CA LEU A 296 -34.00 -3.17 10.39
C LEU A 296 -33.30 -2.11 9.53
N LEU A 297 -33.69 -0.84 9.67
CA LEU A 297 -33.00 0.32 9.08
C LEU A 297 -31.96 0.89 10.04
N GLY A 298 -30.87 1.41 9.48
CA GLY A 298 -29.81 2.06 10.23
C GLY A 298 -30.02 3.56 10.37
N ILE A 299 -29.33 4.15 11.35
CA ILE A 299 -29.32 5.59 11.55
C ILE A 299 -28.35 6.24 10.56
N LYS A 300 -28.82 7.23 9.82
CA LYS A 300 -27.99 7.98 8.88
C LYS A 300 -26.98 8.85 9.64
N ILE A 301 -25.69 8.71 9.31
CA ILE A 301 -24.57 9.40 9.97
C ILE A 301 -23.71 10.12 8.93
N GLN A 302 -23.23 11.31 9.29
CA GLN A 302 -22.48 12.25 8.45
C GLN A 302 -21.36 12.95 9.24
N GLY A 303 -20.42 13.59 8.53
CA GLY A 303 -19.26 14.25 9.14
C GLY A 303 -18.07 13.33 9.47
N LEU A 304 -18.09 12.04 9.11
CA LEU A 304 -16.97 11.12 9.28
C LEU A 304 -15.92 11.32 8.16
N VAL A 305 -15.31 12.50 8.14
CA VAL A 305 -14.29 12.90 7.15
C VAL A 305 -13.01 12.11 7.40
N ARG A 306 -12.79 11.07 6.58
CA ARG A 306 -11.54 10.30 6.53
C ARG A 306 -10.42 11.14 5.89
N PRO A 307 -9.23 11.18 6.50
CA PRO A 307 -8.01 11.57 5.80
C PRO A 307 -7.48 10.36 4.99
N ASN A 308 -6.27 10.45 4.44
CA ASN A 308 -5.67 9.33 3.70
C ASN A 308 -5.18 8.19 4.62
N GLU A 309 -4.96 8.46 5.91
CA GLU A 309 -4.40 7.49 6.86
C GLU A 309 -5.50 6.72 7.64
N PRO A 310 -5.23 5.48 8.08
CA PRO A 310 -6.20 4.64 8.80
C PRO A 310 -6.81 5.36 10.00
N THR A 311 -8.13 5.52 10.00
CA THR A 311 -8.81 6.40 10.96
C THR A 311 -10.03 5.73 11.59
N LYS A 312 -10.06 5.72 12.93
CA LYS A 312 -11.18 5.24 13.75
C LYS A 312 -11.98 6.43 14.29
N PHE A 313 -13.28 6.23 14.45
CA PHE A 313 -14.20 7.21 15.05
C PHE A 313 -14.94 6.55 16.22
N ASN A 314 -15.00 7.26 17.34
CA ASN A 314 -15.77 6.92 18.54
C ASN A 314 -16.70 8.09 18.85
N PHE A 315 -18.02 7.86 18.88
CA PHE A 315 -18.97 8.90 19.21
C PHE A 315 -20.24 8.30 19.79
N THR A 316 -21.02 9.12 20.47
CA THR A 316 -22.22 8.70 21.18
C THR A 316 -23.41 9.47 20.66
N ILE A 317 -24.46 8.76 20.25
CA ILE A 317 -25.70 9.32 19.71
C ILE A 317 -26.87 9.03 20.66
N SER A 318 -27.82 9.95 20.74
CA SER A 318 -29.08 9.77 21.48
C SER A 318 -30.21 9.56 20.48
N THR A 319 -30.95 8.46 20.61
CA THR A 319 -32.07 8.12 19.71
C THR A 319 -33.27 7.60 20.49
N SER A 320 -34.42 7.52 19.84
CA SER A 320 -35.66 6.99 20.40
C SER A 320 -36.31 6.00 19.43
N TYR A 321 -37.10 5.06 19.96
CA TYR A 321 -37.89 4.10 19.18
C TYR A 321 -39.16 3.68 19.94
N PHE A 322 -40.17 3.18 19.22
CA PHE A 322 -41.38 2.63 19.83
C PHE A 322 -41.15 1.19 20.31
N HIS A 323 -41.24 0.93 21.61
CA HIS A 323 -41.44 -0.42 22.13
C HIS A 323 -42.91 -0.81 21.99
N VAL A 324 -43.20 -1.90 21.29
CA VAL A 324 -44.55 -2.41 21.05
C VAL A 324 -44.74 -3.72 21.82
N GLY A 325 -45.46 -3.66 22.95
CA GLY A 325 -45.88 -4.85 23.70
C GLY A 325 -47.20 -5.37 23.14
N CYS A 326 -47.32 -6.68 22.91
CA CYS A 326 -48.47 -7.32 22.28
C CYS A 326 -48.87 -8.62 22.99
N ASP A 327 -50.14 -8.73 23.36
CA ASP A 327 -50.75 -9.89 24.00
C ASP A 327 -51.79 -10.52 23.09
N PHE A 328 -51.78 -11.86 23.02
CA PHE A 328 -52.86 -12.61 22.36
C PHE A 328 -54.10 -12.58 23.24
N VAL A 329 -55.24 -12.16 22.68
CA VAL A 329 -56.50 -11.95 23.42
C VAL A 329 -57.49 -13.06 23.16
N ASP A 330 -57.81 -13.33 21.89
CA ASP A 330 -58.92 -14.22 21.53
C ASP A 330 -58.79 -14.76 20.09
N SER A 331 -59.50 -15.85 19.79
CA SER A 331 -59.69 -16.35 18.44
C SER A 331 -61.10 -16.92 18.27
N PHE A 332 -61.91 -16.33 17.39
CA PHE A 332 -63.31 -16.70 17.17
C PHE A 332 -63.68 -16.75 15.68
N ASP A 333 -64.80 -17.39 15.36
CA ASP A 333 -65.34 -17.49 14.01
C ASP A 333 -66.61 -16.62 13.91
N PRO A 334 -66.61 -15.50 13.15
CA PRO A 334 -67.75 -14.60 13.02
C PRO A 334 -68.95 -15.24 12.31
N LEU A 335 -68.78 -16.39 11.64
CA LEU A 335 -69.87 -17.15 11.02
C LEU A 335 -70.39 -18.31 11.91
N ARG A 336 -69.84 -18.50 13.12
CA ARG A 336 -70.23 -19.61 14.01
C ARG A 336 -70.37 -19.20 15.48
N GLY A 337 -71.61 -19.20 15.95
CA GLY A 337 -71.96 -18.97 17.36
C GLY A 337 -72.54 -17.58 17.63
N LYS A 338 -72.77 -17.25 18.90
CA LYS A 338 -73.13 -15.89 19.32
C LYS A 338 -71.84 -15.15 19.67
N LEU A 339 -71.59 -14.04 18.97
CA LEU A 339 -70.49 -13.14 19.29
C LEU A 339 -70.78 -12.33 20.55
N THR A 340 -69.74 -12.03 21.31
CA THR A 340 -69.78 -11.03 22.39
C THR A 340 -69.75 -9.62 21.79
N GLN A 341 -70.17 -8.60 22.56
CA GLN A 341 -70.20 -7.22 22.08
C GLN A 341 -68.84 -6.72 21.56
N ASN A 342 -67.74 -7.09 22.23
CA ASN A 342 -66.38 -6.75 21.77
C ASN A 342 -66.02 -7.45 20.46
N GLN A 343 -66.40 -8.71 20.29
CA GLN A 343 -66.18 -9.45 19.03
C GLN A 343 -67.00 -8.83 17.89
N THR A 344 -68.25 -8.43 18.14
CA THR A 344 -69.08 -7.71 17.16
C THR A 344 -68.43 -6.40 16.73
N ASN A 345 -67.98 -5.57 17.69
CA ASN A 345 -67.30 -4.30 17.38
C ASN A 345 -66.04 -4.51 16.51
N ILE A 346 -65.23 -5.53 16.82
CA ILE A 346 -64.04 -5.89 16.02
C ILE A 346 -64.43 -6.31 14.60
N VAL A 347 -65.48 -7.12 14.45
CA VAL A 347 -65.99 -7.59 13.14
C VAL A 347 -66.53 -6.43 12.30
N ASP A 348 -67.33 -5.54 12.90
CA ASP A 348 -67.87 -4.37 12.21
C ASP A 348 -66.76 -3.42 11.74
N LEU A 349 -65.75 -3.16 12.58
CA LEU A 349 -64.58 -2.36 12.22
C LEU A 349 -63.71 -3.02 11.13
N PHE A 350 -63.51 -4.33 11.22
CA PHE A 350 -62.77 -5.11 10.22
C PHE A 350 -63.44 -5.05 8.84
N TYR A 351 -64.77 -5.19 8.76
CA TYR A 351 -65.51 -5.07 7.50
C TYR A 351 -65.73 -3.63 7.03
N LYS A 352 -65.67 -2.64 7.93
CA LYS A 352 -65.76 -1.21 7.59
C LYS A 352 -64.45 -0.65 7.00
N TYR A 353 -63.31 -1.17 7.46
CA TYR A 353 -61.98 -0.79 6.98
C TYR A 353 -61.16 -2.00 6.50
N PRO A 354 -61.64 -2.75 5.50
CA PRO A 354 -60.93 -3.91 5.00
C PRO A 354 -59.60 -3.47 4.36
N SER A 355 -58.48 -3.99 4.84
CA SER A 355 -57.26 -3.97 4.05
C SER A 355 -57.30 -5.11 3.04
N PHE A 356 -56.64 -4.95 1.90
CA PHE A 356 -56.51 -6.02 0.91
C PHE A 356 -55.55 -7.15 1.37
N SER A 357 -54.97 -7.06 2.57
CA SER A 357 -53.99 -8.00 3.09
C SER A 357 -54.53 -8.82 4.28
N ALA A 358 -53.90 -9.97 4.53
CA ALA A 358 -54.18 -10.81 5.71
C ALA A 358 -53.81 -10.14 7.06
N PHE A 359 -53.06 -9.05 7.01
CA PHE A 359 -52.47 -8.36 8.15
C PHE A 359 -53.19 -7.03 8.38
N ASN A 360 -54.13 -7.02 9.31
CA ASN A 360 -55.00 -5.86 9.55
C ASN A 360 -54.66 -5.22 10.91
N ILE A 361 -54.52 -3.89 10.92
CA ILE A 361 -54.31 -3.12 12.15
C ILE A 361 -55.45 -2.12 12.31
N LEU A 362 -56.12 -2.19 13.45
CA LEU A 362 -57.22 -1.30 13.84
C LEU A 362 -56.75 -0.40 14.99
N PRO A 363 -56.53 0.91 14.75
CA PRO A 363 -56.37 1.92 15.80
C PRO A 363 -57.38 1.78 16.94
N GLN A 364 -56.93 1.86 18.20
CA GLN A 364 -57.85 1.84 19.36
C GLN A 364 -58.84 3.02 19.32
N SER A 365 -58.41 4.16 18.79
CA SER A 365 -59.24 5.35 18.57
C SER A 365 -60.45 5.13 17.64
N TRP A 366 -60.51 4.01 16.90
CA TRP A 366 -61.70 3.64 16.11
C TRP A 366 -62.71 2.79 16.90
N PHE A 367 -62.36 2.33 18.11
CA PHE A 367 -63.24 1.58 19.01
C PHE A 367 -63.91 2.46 20.09
N ASN A 368 -63.33 3.62 20.39
CA ASN A 368 -63.90 4.57 21.35
C ASN A 368 -65.20 5.17 20.80
N ALA A 369 -66.15 5.48 21.69
CA ALA A 369 -67.37 6.19 21.29
C ALA A 369 -67.11 7.69 21.06
N ASP A 370 -67.93 8.35 20.23
CA ASP A 370 -67.85 9.80 20.00
C ASP A 370 -67.95 10.56 21.34
N GLY A 371 -66.81 11.06 21.84
CA GLY A 371 -66.72 11.85 23.08
C GLY A 371 -65.81 11.29 24.19
N GLU A 372 -65.14 10.15 24.00
CA GLU A 372 -64.15 9.63 24.96
C GLU A 372 -62.76 10.24 24.70
N GLU A 373 -62.25 11.08 25.60
CA GLU A 373 -60.91 11.70 25.48
C GLU A 373 -59.79 10.69 25.78
N ASP A 374 -58.92 10.42 24.79
CA ASP A 374 -57.70 9.64 24.99
C ASP A 374 -56.72 10.40 25.91
N ASP A 375 -56.33 9.79 27.03
CA ASP A 375 -55.33 10.33 27.95
C ASP A 375 -53.97 10.52 27.26
N ILE A 376 -53.47 11.76 27.28
CA ILE A 376 -52.24 12.22 26.64
C ILE A 376 -50.99 11.45 27.10
N ASN A 377 -51.01 10.90 28.33
CA ASN A 377 -49.90 10.13 28.90
C ASN A 377 -50.05 8.61 28.74
N SER A 378 -51.21 8.13 28.27
CA SER A 378 -51.46 6.70 28.12
C SER A 378 -50.77 6.14 26.85
N PRO A 379 -50.21 4.91 26.91
CA PRO A 379 -49.58 4.30 25.76
C PRO A 379 -50.60 4.05 24.67
N TYR A 380 -50.28 4.42 23.43
CA TYR A 380 -51.20 4.25 22.32
C TYR A 380 -51.46 2.77 22.05
N GLN A 381 -52.73 2.40 21.90
CA GLN A 381 -53.15 1.02 21.70
C GLN A 381 -53.66 0.79 20.28
N PHE A 382 -53.49 -0.43 19.79
CA PHE A 382 -54.11 -0.89 18.54
C PHE A 382 -54.35 -2.39 18.60
N ILE A 383 -55.29 -2.86 17.78
CA ILE A 383 -55.63 -4.27 17.66
C ILE A 383 -55.07 -4.78 16.33
N TYR A 384 -54.23 -5.82 16.39
CA TYR A 384 -53.83 -6.60 15.23
C TYR A 384 -54.82 -7.74 15.03
N VAL A 385 -55.40 -7.83 13.83
CA VAL A 385 -56.35 -8.88 13.44
C VAL A 385 -55.77 -9.66 12.26
N LYS A 386 -55.64 -10.98 12.46
CA LYS A 386 -55.33 -11.93 11.39
C LYS A 386 -56.62 -12.63 10.96
N GLN A 387 -56.90 -12.60 9.65
CA GLN A 387 -57.94 -13.42 9.03
C GLN A 387 -57.34 -14.71 8.46
N MET A 388 -58.09 -15.80 8.56
CA MET A 388 -57.76 -17.12 8.00
C MET A 388 -58.54 -17.44 6.73
N ARG A 389 -58.01 -18.35 5.91
CA ARG A 389 -58.75 -19.03 4.84
C ARG A 389 -60.00 -19.72 5.42
N GLY A 390 -61.14 -19.07 5.29
CA GLY A 390 -62.36 -19.33 6.04
C GLY A 390 -62.89 -18.03 6.64
N SER A 391 -63.43 -18.10 7.86
CA SER A 391 -63.94 -16.92 8.59
C SER A 391 -63.20 -16.65 9.90
N GLN A 392 -62.50 -17.63 10.47
CA GLN A 392 -61.78 -17.52 11.75
C GLN A 392 -60.86 -16.29 11.83
N LEU A 393 -61.01 -15.51 12.90
CA LEU A 393 -60.17 -14.36 13.25
C LEU A 393 -59.30 -14.70 14.47
N TYR A 394 -58.11 -14.09 14.52
CA TYR A 394 -57.25 -14.03 15.70
C TYR A 394 -57.02 -12.58 16.08
N VAL A 395 -57.16 -12.27 17.37
CA VAL A 395 -57.11 -10.92 17.92
C VAL A 395 -55.92 -10.79 18.87
N VAL A 396 -55.05 -9.83 18.58
CA VAL A 396 -53.89 -9.46 19.40
C VAL A 396 -54.04 -7.99 19.77
N LYS A 397 -53.92 -7.68 21.06
CA LYS A 397 -53.91 -6.29 21.54
C LYS A 397 -52.47 -5.84 21.73
N CYS A 398 -52.11 -4.69 21.15
CA CYS A 398 -50.79 -4.11 21.27
C CYS A 398 -50.85 -2.71 21.90
N ALA A 399 -49.80 -2.34 22.62
CA ALA A 399 -49.58 -1.03 23.24
C ALA A 399 -48.16 -0.52 22.92
N THR A 400 -48.03 0.77 22.59
CA THR A 400 -46.75 1.40 22.22
C THR A 400 -46.23 2.33 23.32
N HIS A 401 -44.93 2.27 23.58
CA HIS A 401 -44.23 3.11 24.55
C HIS A 401 -42.95 3.69 23.91
N GLU A 402 -42.66 4.97 24.15
CA GLU A 402 -41.40 5.59 23.72
C GLU A 402 -40.24 5.09 24.60
N ILE A 403 -39.18 4.57 23.97
CA ILE A 403 -37.92 4.22 24.64
C ILE A 403 -36.80 5.09 24.09
N LYS A 404 -36.15 5.86 24.98
CA LYS A 404 -34.95 6.66 24.67
C LYS A 404 -33.69 5.90 25.06
N VAL A 405 -32.72 5.85 24.14
CA VAL A 405 -31.43 5.21 24.35
C VAL A 405 -30.28 6.10 23.90
N GLU A 406 -29.21 6.06 24.67
CA GLU A 406 -27.92 6.60 24.25
C GLU A 406 -27.04 5.43 23.81
N THR A 407 -26.47 5.50 22.60
CA THR A 407 -25.70 4.43 21.97
C THR A 407 -24.34 4.94 21.52
N THR A 408 -23.27 4.33 22.02
CA THR A 408 -21.90 4.57 21.57
C THR A 408 -21.61 3.74 20.33
N ILE A 409 -21.24 4.41 19.24
CA ILE A 409 -20.88 3.81 17.95
C ILE A 409 -19.36 3.87 17.76
N HIS A 410 -18.80 2.76 17.31
CA HIS A 410 -17.42 2.65 16.83
C HIS A 410 -17.43 2.48 15.32
N CYS A 411 -16.56 3.22 14.61
CA CYS A 411 -16.30 3.04 13.18
C CYS A 411 -14.79 3.03 12.90
N GLY A 412 -14.38 2.42 11.78
CA GLY A 412 -12.99 2.35 11.33
C GLY A 412 -12.22 1.12 11.85
N PRO A 413 -10.94 0.96 11.44
CA PRO A 413 -10.17 1.87 10.59
C PRO A 413 -10.53 1.80 9.09
N GLY A 414 -11.33 0.82 8.67
CA GLY A 414 -11.86 0.68 7.30
C GLY A 414 -13.04 1.60 7.00
N ASP A 415 -13.81 1.27 5.97
CA ASP A 415 -14.96 2.08 5.56
C ASP A 415 -16.06 2.16 6.64
N PRO A 416 -16.56 3.34 7.03
CA PRO A 416 -17.72 3.46 7.92
C PRO A 416 -18.91 2.58 7.52
N ALA A 417 -19.22 2.44 6.22
CA ALA A 417 -20.29 1.57 5.72
C ALA A 417 -20.08 0.07 6.04
N THR A 418 -18.84 -0.33 6.34
CA THR A 418 -18.46 -1.73 6.63
C THR A 418 -17.87 -1.93 8.03
N THR A 419 -17.68 -0.84 8.80
CA THR A 419 -17.05 -0.87 10.12
C THR A 419 -17.87 -0.19 11.22
N CYS A 420 -18.82 0.70 10.91
CA CYS A 420 -19.68 1.30 11.94
C CYS A 420 -20.55 0.24 12.63
N GLU A 421 -20.55 0.22 13.96
CA GLU A 421 -21.36 -0.70 14.77
C GLU A 421 -21.64 -0.13 16.18
N PRO A 422 -22.77 -0.49 16.81
CA PRO A 422 -23.06 -0.15 18.20
C PRO A 422 -22.16 -0.97 19.14
N ARG A 423 -21.53 -0.29 20.11
CA ARG A 423 -20.61 -0.91 21.08
C ARG A 423 -21.17 -0.97 22.49
N GLN A 424 -21.72 0.15 22.97
CA GLN A 424 -22.30 0.31 24.30
C GLN A 424 -23.62 1.06 24.21
N GLN A 425 -24.53 0.81 25.14
CA GLN A 425 -25.85 1.42 25.17
C GLN A 425 -26.31 1.67 26.62
N ARG A 426 -27.18 2.65 26.82
CA ARG A 426 -27.96 2.84 28.07
C ARG A 426 -29.33 3.41 27.77
N ARG A 427 -30.29 3.18 28.67
CA ARG A 427 -31.59 3.87 28.70
C ARG A 427 -31.39 5.30 29.20
N LEU A 428 -32.19 6.24 28.70
CA LEU A 428 -32.28 7.61 29.23
C LEU A 428 -33.60 7.82 29.99
N SER A 429 -33.58 8.66 31.03
CA SER A 429 -34.80 9.05 31.77
C SER A 429 -35.61 10.09 30.98
N THR A 430 -36.93 9.94 31.01
CA THR A 430 -37.90 10.86 30.41
C THR A 430 -38.09 12.18 31.17
N GLU A 431 -37.72 12.24 32.46
CA GLU A 431 -38.01 13.41 33.32
C GLU A 431 -36.96 14.53 33.22
N ASN A 432 -35.70 14.22 32.91
CA ASN A 432 -34.56 15.13 33.10
C ASN A 432 -34.03 15.81 31.83
N GLN A 433 -34.76 15.78 30.70
CA GLN A 433 -34.32 16.42 29.46
C GLN A 433 -35.45 17.19 28.75
N THR A 434 -35.25 18.50 28.59
CA THR A 434 -35.99 19.34 27.65
C THR A 434 -35.58 19.02 26.21
N GLY A 435 -36.07 17.91 25.66
CA GLY A 435 -35.74 17.49 24.29
C GLY A 435 -36.41 16.18 23.84
N THR A 436 -36.73 16.14 22.55
CA THR A 436 -37.06 14.94 21.75
C THR A 436 -38.13 13.99 22.31
N SER A 437 -39.41 14.29 22.10
CA SER A 437 -40.38 13.19 21.94
C SER A 437 -40.20 12.59 20.55
N LEU A 438 -40.63 11.35 20.31
CA LEU A 438 -40.70 10.75 18.96
C LEU A 438 -41.47 11.60 17.92
N PHE A 439 -42.27 12.55 18.40
CA PHE A 439 -42.96 13.56 17.60
C PHE A 439 -42.24 14.92 17.70
N PRO A 440 -42.03 15.62 16.57
CA PRO A 440 -41.33 16.91 16.56
C PRO A 440 -42.09 17.98 17.36
N PRO A 441 -41.44 19.08 17.76
CA PRO A 441 -42.08 20.15 18.53
C PRO A 441 -43.32 20.78 17.85
N SER A 442 -43.44 20.67 16.52
CA SER A 442 -44.62 21.07 15.73
C SER A 442 -45.82 20.14 15.87
N VAL A 443 -45.62 18.89 16.31
CA VAL A 443 -46.64 17.86 16.57
C VAL A 443 -46.74 17.65 18.08
N THR A 444 -46.95 18.76 18.80
CA THR A 444 -47.09 18.81 20.27
C THR A 444 -48.52 18.67 20.77
N ARG A 445 -49.53 18.85 19.91
CA ARG A 445 -50.92 18.52 20.25
C ARG A 445 -51.17 17.01 20.12
N SER A 446 -51.91 16.45 21.06
CA SER A 446 -52.20 15.01 21.18
C SER A 446 -53.03 14.46 20.01
N ASP A 447 -54.02 15.22 19.53
CA ASP A 447 -54.84 14.90 18.36
C ASP A 447 -54.01 14.62 17.11
N LEU A 448 -52.98 15.43 16.86
CA LEU A 448 -52.08 15.28 15.72
C LEU A 448 -51.19 14.03 15.86
N ARG A 449 -50.71 13.72 17.07
CA ARG A 449 -49.90 12.50 17.34
C ARG A 449 -50.71 11.22 17.10
N LEU A 450 -51.93 11.19 17.63
CA LEU A 450 -52.90 10.10 17.46
C LEU A 450 -53.21 9.88 15.98
N LYS A 451 -53.42 10.97 15.23
CA LYS A 451 -53.68 10.96 13.79
C LYS A 451 -52.50 10.44 12.97
N GLU A 452 -51.27 10.89 13.26
CA GLU A 452 -50.05 10.40 12.60
C GLU A 452 -49.85 8.90 12.81
N LEU A 453 -49.97 8.44 14.05
CA LEU A 453 -49.80 7.04 14.39
C LEU A 453 -50.90 6.17 13.77
N SER A 454 -52.14 6.66 13.71
CA SER A 454 -53.25 6.00 13.01
C SER A 454 -52.96 5.82 11.51
N TYR A 455 -52.49 6.87 10.82
CA TYR A 455 -52.15 6.77 9.39
C TYR A 455 -50.94 5.88 9.13
N ALA A 456 -49.89 5.97 9.95
CA ALA A 456 -48.72 5.12 9.82
C ALA A 456 -49.08 3.63 9.97
N LEU A 457 -49.92 3.27 10.95
CA LEU A 457 -50.39 1.89 11.12
C LEU A 457 -51.29 1.40 9.97
N TYR A 458 -52.20 2.24 9.47
CA TYR A 458 -53.05 1.92 8.32
C TYR A 458 -52.24 1.70 7.04
N ALA A 459 -51.25 2.57 6.78
CA ALA A 459 -50.38 2.45 5.61
C ALA A 459 -49.35 1.31 5.74
N TRP A 460 -48.85 1.04 6.96
CA TRP A 460 -47.98 -0.10 7.25
C TRP A 460 -48.65 -1.44 6.93
N ALA A 461 -49.95 -1.57 7.23
CA ALA A 461 -50.72 -2.78 6.95
C ALA A 461 -50.74 -3.18 5.46
N GLN A 462 -50.44 -2.25 4.55
CA GLN A 462 -50.39 -2.44 3.09
C GLN A 462 -48.95 -2.46 2.53
N ALA A 463 -47.94 -2.21 3.37
CA ALA A 463 -46.58 -1.87 2.94
C ALA A 463 -45.77 -3.03 2.35
N SER A 464 -46.05 -4.27 2.76
CA SER A 464 -45.31 -5.46 2.33
C SER A 464 -45.80 -6.08 1.00
N GLY A 465 -46.74 -5.43 0.32
CA GLY A 465 -47.33 -5.91 -0.94
C GLY A 465 -48.62 -6.70 -0.76
N ASP A 466 -49.41 -6.72 -1.84
CA ASP A 466 -50.73 -7.35 -1.93
C ASP A 466 -50.62 -8.81 -2.44
N LYS A 467 -51.49 -9.71 -1.94
CA LYS A 467 -51.54 -11.14 -2.29
C LYS A 467 -52.92 -11.77 -2.01
N ASP A 468 -53.84 -11.67 -2.96
CA ASP A 468 -55.02 -12.54 -3.26
C ASP A 468 -55.87 -13.14 -2.12
N GLY A 469 -55.76 -12.69 -0.86
CA GLY A 469 -56.48 -13.24 0.30
C GLY A 469 -56.14 -14.69 0.70
N VAL A 470 -55.34 -15.43 -0.08
CA VAL A 470 -55.02 -16.86 0.16
C VAL A 470 -53.70 -17.07 0.91
N GLN A 471 -52.81 -16.06 0.90
CA GLN A 471 -51.48 -16.10 1.53
C GLN A 471 -51.42 -15.14 2.74
N PRO A 472 -50.60 -15.43 3.76
CA PRO A 472 -50.25 -14.44 4.78
C PRO A 472 -49.43 -13.31 4.17
N SER A 473 -49.46 -12.12 4.78
CA SER A 473 -48.62 -11.01 4.31
C SER A 473 -47.14 -11.26 4.69
N PRO A 474 -46.17 -10.68 3.98
CA PRO A 474 -44.77 -10.80 4.40
C PRO A 474 -44.48 -10.16 5.75
N SER A 475 -45.23 -9.13 6.16
CA SER A 475 -45.18 -8.62 7.54
C SER A 475 -45.61 -9.69 8.55
N GLU A 476 -46.73 -10.37 8.33
CA GLU A 476 -47.21 -11.47 9.19
C GLU A 476 -46.19 -12.62 9.24
N MET A 477 -45.64 -13.02 8.08
CA MET A 477 -44.62 -14.08 8.01
C MET A 477 -43.33 -13.71 8.75
N TYR A 478 -42.90 -12.45 8.71
CA TYR A 478 -41.77 -11.98 9.51
C TYR A 478 -42.04 -12.14 11.01
N LEU A 479 -43.19 -11.66 11.50
CA LEU A 479 -43.57 -11.77 12.92
C LEU A 479 -43.59 -13.23 13.41
N MET A 480 -44.07 -14.17 12.59
CA MET A 480 -44.23 -15.56 13.00
C MET A 480 -43.02 -16.47 12.72
N LYS A 481 -42.36 -16.34 11.55
CA LYS A 481 -41.38 -17.31 11.03
C LYS A 481 -39.98 -16.78 10.70
N ASP A 482 -39.73 -15.47 10.63
CA ASP A 482 -38.42 -14.80 10.41
C ASP A 482 -37.68 -15.06 9.08
N GLU A 483 -37.43 -16.34 8.77
CA GLU A 483 -36.34 -16.77 7.88
C GLU A 483 -36.54 -16.27 6.44
N ASN A 484 -37.70 -16.55 5.83
CA ASN A 484 -38.07 -16.09 4.49
C ASN A 484 -39.49 -15.48 4.48
N PRO A 485 -39.67 -14.18 4.78
CA PRO A 485 -41.00 -13.57 4.86
C PRO A 485 -41.81 -13.57 3.56
N TYR A 486 -41.18 -13.76 2.40
CA TYR A 486 -41.83 -13.76 1.09
C TYR A 486 -42.08 -15.16 0.50
N GLU A 487 -41.66 -16.22 1.21
CA GLU A 487 -41.83 -17.61 0.78
C GLU A 487 -43.32 -17.99 0.67
N PHE A 488 -43.68 -18.78 -0.33
CA PHE A 488 -45.06 -19.21 -0.50
C PHE A 488 -45.48 -20.13 0.65
N THR A 489 -46.44 -19.69 1.47
CA THR A 489 -47.07 -20.49 2.52
C THR A 489 -48.58 -20.27 2.44
N SER A 490 -49.39 -21.33 2.63
CA SER A 490 -50.84 -21.17 2.82
C SER A 490 -51.14 -20.54 4.17
N GLN A 491 -52.21 -19.75 4.29
CA GLN A 491 -52.68 -19.33 5.60
C GLN A 491 -53.06 -20.55 6.44
N LEU A 492 -52.35 -20.77 7.55
CA LEU A 492 -52.57 -21.85 8.51
C LEU A 492 -52.98 -21.29 9.88
N PRO A 493 -53.84 -22.00 10.65
CA PRO A 493 -54.17 -21.62 12.02
C PRO A 493 -52.89 -21.51 12.86
N TRP A 494 -52.83 -20.54 13.77
CA TRP A 494 -51.72 -20.48 14.71
C TRP A 494 -51.75 -21.72 15.61
N THR A 495 -50.65 -22.45 15.65
CA THR A 495 -50.49 -23.63 16.52
C THR A 495 -50.30 -23.22 17.98
N LYS A 496 -50.28 -24.18 18.90
CA LYS A 496 -49.89 -23.90 20.30
C LYS A 496 -48.46 -23.36 20.42
N GLU A 497 -47.57 -23.74 19.50
CA GLU A 497 -46.18 -23.27 19.42
C GLU A 497 -46.10 -21.84 18.88
N ASP A 498 -47.01 -21.47 17.97
CA ASP A 498 -47.16 -20.08 17.53
C ASP A 498 -47.70 -19.18 18.64
N LEU A 499 -48.71 -19.64 19.39
CA LEU A 499 -49.25 -18.90 20.53
C LEU A 499 -48.22 -18.75 21.67
N ALA A 500 -47.31 -19.71 21.84
CA ALA A 500 -46.20 -19.62 22.80
C ALA A 500 -45.15 -18.54 22.45
N LYS A 501 -45.24 -17.88 21.29
CA LYS A 501 -44.39 -16.72 20.94
C LYS A 501 -44.87 -15.42 21.60
N PHE A 502 -46.09 -15.39 22.14
CA PHE A 502 -46.62 -14.26 22.91
C PHE A 502 -46.21 -14.34 24.39
N PRO A 503 -46.02 -13.19 25.07
CA PRO A 503 -45.94 -11.85 24.49
C PRO A 503 -44.59 -11.59 23.80
N TYR A 504 -43.50 -12.18 24.30
CA TYR A 504 -42.14 -11.66 24.12
C TYR A 504 -41.61 -11.69 22.67
N VAL A 505 -41.66 -12.83 21.99
CA VAL A 505 -41.05 -12.98 20.65
C VAL A 505 -41.86 -12.19 19.61
N PHE A 506 -43.19 -12.21 19.73
CA PHE A 506 -44.08 -11.43 18.88
C PHE A 506 -43.88 -9.92 19.11
N SER A 507 -43.94 -9.44 20.36
CA SER A 507 -43.71 -8.02 20.72
C SER A 507 -42.37 -7.49 20.20
N ARG A 508 -41.30 -8.29 20.34
CA ARG A 508 -39.96 -7.96 19.82
C ARG A 508 -39.93 -7.78 18.31
N ARG A 509 -40.54 -8.70 17.56
CA ARG A 509 -40.60 -8.60 16.09
C ARG A 509 -41.58 -7.51 15.64
N MET A 510 -42.67 -7.28 16.37
CA MET A 510 -43.62 -6.20 16.13
C MET A 510 -42.96 -4.83 16.31
N THR A 511 -42.18 -4.68 17.39
CA THR A 511 -41.29 -3.52 17.62
C THR A 511 -40.35 -3.33 16.44
N THR A 512 -39.58 -4.37 16.08
CA THR A 512 -38.62 -4.29 14.97
C THR A 512 -39.29 -3.89 13.65
N ALA A 513 -40.41 -4.54 13.30
CA ALA A 513 -41.12 -4.32 12.05
C ALA A 513 -41.79 -2.94 11.97
N PHE A 514 -42.47 -2.51 13.04
CA PHE A 514 -43.15 -1.21 13.06
C PHE A 514 -42.15 -0.05 12.95
N ASN A 515 -41.06 -0.07 13.73
CA ASN A 515 -40.03 0.98 13.61
C ASN A 515 -39.32 0.93 12.26
N THR A 516 -39.13 -0.25 11.64
CA THR A 516 -38.57 -0.33 10.26
C THR A 516 -39.45 0.43 9.26
N TYR A 517 -40.79 0.30 9.38
CA TYR A 517 -41.71 1.06 8.54
C TYR A 517 -41.73 2.56 8.91
N TRP A 518 -41.73 2.88 10.20
CA TRP A 518 -41.68 4.25 10.70
C TRP A 518 -40.43 4.99 10.19
N ASP A 519 -39.24 4.47 10.45
CA ASP A 519 -37.96 5.06 10.04
C ASP A 519 -37.86 5.27 8.51
N ALA A 520 -38.49 4.40 7.72
CA ALA A 520 -38.57 4.55 6.26
C ALA A 520 -39.38 5.80 5.84
N GLY A 521 -40.46 6.13 6.57
CA GLY A 521 -41.30 7.31 6.31
C GLY A 521 -40.76 8.62 6.87
N LEU A 522 -39.77 8.57 7.76
CA LEU A 522 -39.07 9.75 8.26
C LEU A 522 -38.15 10.37 7.20
N ASN A 523 -37.51 9.55 6.34
CA ASN A 523 -36.68 10.01 5.22
C ASN A 523 -36.95 9.25 3.90
N PRO A 524 -38.16 9.37 3.31
CA PRO A 524 -38.63 8.49 2.25
C PRO A 524 -37.93 8.66 0.89
N GLY A 525 -37.13 9.72 0.71
CA GLY A 525 -36.35 10.00 -0.51
C GLY A 525 -34.84 10.04 -0.30
N GLY A 526 -34.35 10.03 0.95
CA GLY A 526 -32.94 10.24 1.27
C GLY A 526 -32.31 9.19 2.18
N HIS A 527 -33.07 8.20 2.67
CA HIS A 527 -32.53 7.12 3.51
C HIS A 527 -31.47 6.29 2.76
N THR A 528 -31.78 5.86 1.53
CA THR A 528 -30.91 5.03 0.68
C THR A 528 -29.71 5.79 0.11
N ASN A 529 -29.72 7.13 0.14
CA ASN A 529 -28.60 7.98 -0.29
C ASN A 529 -27.57 8.13 0.85
N VAL A 530 -26.75 7.11 1.05
CA VAL A 530 -25.76 7.03 2.13
C VAL A 530 -24.44 7.69 1.73
N SER A 531 -24.03 8.69 2.50
CA SER A 531 -22.69 9.27 2.46
C SER A 531 -22.27 9.66 3.87
N TYR A 532 -21.13 9.16 4.31
CA TYR A 532 -20.58 9.39 5.64
C TYR A 532 -19.66 10.61 5.73
N SER A 533 -19.03 11.00 4.63
CA SER A 533 -18.06 12.11 4.57
C SER A 533 -18.71 13.47 4.33
N THR A 534 -19.94 13.51 3.79
CA THR A 534 -20.70 14.74 3.60
C THR A 534 -20.97 15.42 4.94
N ILE A 535 -20.81 16.74 4.98
CA ILE A 535 -21.28 17.61 6.06
C ILE A 535 -22.60 18.22 5.57
N PRO A 536 -23.70 18.18 6.35
CA PRO A 536 -24.96 18.78 5.93
C PRO A 536 -24.81 20.31 5.80
N LEU A 537 -25.30 20.89 4.70
CA LEU A 537 -25.21 22.34 4.45
C LEU A 537 -26.01 23.18 5.46
N HIS A 538 -26.99 22.58 6.14
CA HIS A 538 -27.98 23.28 6.94
C HIS A 538 -28.24 22.56 8.27
N ASN A 539 -27.57 22.99 9.34
CA ASN A 539 -28.05 22.81 10.72
C ASN A 539 -29.23 23.77 10.97
N MET A 540 -30.35 23.57 10.28
CA MET A 540 -31.51 24.42 10.48
C MET A 540 -32.33 23.96 11.68
N ASN A 541 -32.42 24.85 12.68
CA ASN A 541 -33.51 24.87 13.65
C ASN A 541 -34.81 25.13 12.88
N GLY A 542 -35.40 24.09 12.30
CA GLY A 542 -36.56 24.14 11.40
C GLY A 542 -37.88 24.44 12.11
N LEU A 543 -37.92 25.46 12.97
CA LEU A 543 -39.10 25.89 13.71
C LEU A 543 -39.57 27.31 13.34
N GLU A 544 -38.74 28.14 12.71
CA GLU A 544 -39.06 29.57 12.49
C GLU A 544 -39.66 29.91 11.12
N THR A 545 -39.49 29.10 10.07
CA THR A 545 -39.82 29.51 8.68
C THR A 545 -41.04 28.85 8.04
N GLY A 546 -41.65 27.84 8.68
CA GLY A 546 -42.86 27.17 8.17
C GLY A 546 -42.71 26.46 6.82
N GLN A 547 -41.48 26.33 6.29
CA GLN A 547 -41.21 25.65 5.02
C GLN A 547 -40.95 24.15 5.23
N THR A 548 -41.67 23.30 4.49
CA THR A 548 -41.43 21.86 4.42
C THR A 548 -40.16 21.56 3.62
N TYR A 549 -39.02 21.58 4.30
CA TYR A 549 -37.75 21.16 3.70
C TYR A 549 -37.78 19.68 3.30
N LYS A 550 -37.15 19.39 2.15
CA LYS A 550 -37.01 18.03 1.61
C LYS A 550 -35.93 17.21 2.32
N ASP A 551 -35.02 17.87 3.04
CA ASP A 551 -33.90 17.25 3.73
C ASP A 551 -34.25 16.93 5.19
N SER A 552 -33.76 15.79 5.70
CA SER A 552 -33.93 15.39 7.10
C SER A 552 -33.11 16.27 8.04
N PHE A 553 -33.73 16.69 9.15
CA PHE A 553 -33.00 17.25 10.29
C PHE A 553 -31.96 16.26 10.81
N MET A 554 -30.76 16.77 11.13
CA MET A 554 -29.69 16.01 11.79
C MET A 554 -29.28 16.70 13.08
N ASN A 555 -29.18 15.91 14.14
CA ASN A 555 -28.63 16.32 15.41
C ASN A 555 -27.09 16.19 15.39
N THR A 556 -26.39 16.87 16.29
CA THR A 556 -24.92 16.87 16.35
C THR A 556 -24.39 16.29 17.65
N THR A 557 -23.27 15.58 17.55
CA THR A 557 -22.50 15.09 18.70
C THR A 557 -21.01 15.31 18.47
N MET A 558 -20.22 15.37 19.55
CA MET A 558 -18.77 15.46 19.47
C MET A 558 -18.18 14.06 19.62
N GLY A 559 -17.44 13.64 18.59
CA GLY A 559 -16.73 12.36 18.53
C GLY A 559 -15.23 12.49 18.65
N THR A 560 -14.58 11.42 19.08
CA THR A 560 -13.14 11.24 19.05
C THR A 560 -12.74 10.56 17.74
N ARG A 561 -11.83 11.20 17.00
CA ARG A 561 -11.19 10.67 15.79
C ARG A 561 -9.75 10.29 16.10
N ILE A 562 -9.39 9.03 15.87
CA ILE A 562 -8.06 8.47 16.09
C ILE A 562 -7.47 8.12 14.72
N THR A 563 -6.44 8.84 14.28
CA THR A 563 -5.76 8.61 13.00
C THR A 563 -4.38 8.01 13.25
N THR A 564 -4.12 6.79 12.76
CA THR A 564 -2.84 6.10 12.92
C THR A 564 -1.89 6.53 11.80
N ILE A 565 -0.72 7.08 12.15
CA ILE A 565 0.34 7.49 11.22
C ILE A 565 1.61 6.65 11.40
N ASP A 566 2.36 6.45 10.33
CA ASP A 566 3.67 5.79 10.37
C ASP A 566 4.79 6.82 10.66
N VAL A 567 5.62 6.52 11.65
CA VAL A 567 6.71 7.36 12.16
C VAL A 567 7.98 6.54 12.35
N TYR A 568 9.13 7.18 12.30
CA TYR A 568 10.38 6.54 12.71
C TYR A 568 10.49 6.43 14.23
N SER A 569 11.06 5.33 14.71
CA SER A 569 11.38 5.11 16.12
C SER A 569 12.87 4.77 16.27
N ALA A 570 13.56 5.49 17.17
CA ALA A 570 14.97 5.31 17.43
C ALA A 570 15.20 4.33 18.59
N GLN A 571 15.87 3.19 18.35
CA GLN A 571 16.11 2.20 19.40
C GLN A 571 17.26 2.66 20.32
N ARG A 572 16.89 3.30 21.43
CA ARG A 572 17.81 3.94 22.40
C ARG A 572 18.98 3.07 22.87
N ILE A 573 18.78 1.75 23.02
CA ILE A 573 19.83 0.80 23.44
C ILE A 573 20.94 0.71 22.38
N TRP A 574 20.59 0.51 21.11
CA TRP A 574 21.58 0.39 20.03
C TRP A 574 22.25 1.73 19.72
N VAL A 575 21.51 2.84 19.81
CA VAL A 575 22.07 4.19 19.73
C VAL A 575 23.17 4.37 20.79
N GLY A 576 22.91 3.98 22.05
CA GLY A 576 23.90 4.04 23.13
C GLY A 576 25.13 3.14 22.90
N LEU A 577 24.91 1.90 22.43
CA LEU A 577 26.00 0.96 22.12
C LEU A 577 26.88 1.45 20.95
N LEU A 578 26.28 2.00 19.90
CA LEU A 578 27.04 2.56 18.77
C LEU A 578 27.87 3.77 19.22
N LEU A 579 27.27 4.70 19.96
CA LEU A 579 28.00 5.87 20.48
C LEU A 579 29.18 5.45 21.36
N PHE A 580 28.97 4.51 22.30
CA PHE A 580 30.04 4.00 23.16
C PHE A 580 31.19 3.36 22.37
N THR A 581 30.88 2.43 21.47
CA THR A 581 31.90 1.73 20.67
C THR A 581 32.63 2.67 19.70
N THR A 582 31.91 3.61 19.09
CA THR A 582 32.49 4.59 18.15
C THR A 582 33.34 5.64 18.86
N MET A 583 32.96 6.09 20.05
CA MET A 583 33.79 7.00 20.86
C MET A 583 35.11 6.35 21.28
N MET A 584 35.09 5.07 21.69
CA MET A 584 36.32 4.32 21.97
C MET A 584 37.20 4.21 20.72
N LEU A 585 36.62 3.92 19.56
CA LEU A 585 37.34 3.89 18.28
C LEU A 585 37.95 5.25 17.93
N GLN A 586 37.21 6.35 18.13
CA GLN A 586 37.68 7.71 17.88
C GLN A 586 38.86 8.10 18.79
N ILE A 587 38.85 7.67 20.06
CA ILE A 587 39.97 7.87 21.00
C ILE A 587 41.20 7.10 20.51
N LEU A 588 41.07 5.82 20.18
CA LEU A 588 42.17 5.00 19.64
C LEU A 588 42.75 5.59 18.35
N ALA A 589 41.89 6.11 17.46
CA ALA A 589 42.28 6.77 16.21
C ALA A 589 43.08 8.07 16.42
N ILE A 590 42.70 8.88 17.42
CA ILE A 590 43.41 10.11 17.78
C ILE A 590 44.73 9.78 18.48
N CYS A 591 44.73 8.85 19.44
CA CYS A 591 45.95 8.39 20.10
C CYS A 591 46.95 7.81 19.10
N GLY A 592 46.50 6.96 18.16
CA GLY A 592 47.34 6.42 17.10
C GLY A 592 47.97 7.51 16.24
N LEU A 593 47.18 8.49 15.79
CA LEU A 593 47.70 9.62 15.02
C LEU A 593 48.72 10.47 15.80
N ILE A 594 48.46 10.76 17.08
CA ILE A 594 49.40 11.52 17.93
C ILE A 594 50.71 10.75 18.13
N ILE A 595 50.64 9.45 18.40
CA ILE A 595 51.84 8.63 18.63
C ILE A 595 52.68 8.53 17.34
N GLU A 596 52.04 8.42 16.18
CA GLU A 596 52.71 8.43 14.87
C GLU A 596 53.51 9.72 14.64
N ILE A 597 53.06 10.86 15.19
CA ILE A 597 53.75 12.18 15.05
C ILE A 597 54.97 12.27 15.97
N LEU A 598 55.00 11.49 17.05
CA LEU A 598 56.07 11.50 18.06
C LEU A 598 57.21 10.52 17.76
N ILE A 599 56.95 9.51 16.92
CA ILE A 599 57.90 8.49 16.48
C ILE A 599 58.93 9.09 15.51
N GLN A 600 60.21 8.75 15.69
CA GLN A 600 61.31 9.26 14.85
C GLN A 600 62.13 8.15 14.17
N GLY A 601 62.04 6.91 14.66
CA GLY A 601 62.80 5.77 14.13
C GLY A 601 62.18 5.16 12.87
N PRO A 602 62.99 4.48 12.04
CA PRO A 602 62.53 3.80 10.83
C PRO A 602 61.53 2.66 11.13
N ASP A 603 60.68 2.32 10.15
CA ASP A 603 59.71 1.23 10.29
C ASP A 603 60.34 -0.13 9.93
N VAL A 604 61.03 -0.73 10.90
CA VAL A 604 61.82 -1.98 10.73
C VAL A 604 61.09 -3.22 11.29
N LEU A 605 59.82 -3.09 11.69
CA LEU A 605 59.16 -4.08 12.55
C LEU A 605 58.28 -5.08 11.77
N GLY A 606 58.82 -6.29 11.62
CA GLY A 606 58.05 -7.52 11.40
C GLY A 606 57.81 -8.27 12.72
N PHE A 607 58.21 -9.55 12.78
CA PHE A 607 58.28 -10.28 14.05
C PHE A 607 59.41 -9.68 14.92
N ALA A 608 59.09 -9.09 16.07
CA ALA A 608 60.09 -8.41 16.91
C ALA A 608 61.19 -9.35 17.42
N SER A 609 60.84 -10.63 17.57
CA SER A 609 61.76 -11.72 17.92
C SER A 609 62.86 -12.00 16.90
N THR A 610 62.66 -11.77 15.60
CA THR A 610 63.69 -12.04 14.57
C THR A 610 64.82 -11.01 14.58
N LEU A 611 64.55 -9.79 15.07
CA LEU A 611 65.52 -8.70 15.21
C LEU A 611 66.57 -8.94 16.33
N THR A 612 66.43 -10.07 17.04
CA THR A 612 67.37 -10.59 18.03
C THR A 612 68.27 -11.71 17.48
N ARG A 613 68.13 -12.03 16.19
CA ARG A 613 68.86 -13.10 15.50
C ARG A 613 70.10 -12.49 14.86
N ASP A 614 71.27 -13.04 15.20
CA ASP A 614 72.57 -12.65 14.66
C ASP A 614 72.92 -11.14 14.83
N ASN A 615 72.25 -10.47 15.77
CA ASN A 615 72.46 -9.06 16.13
C ASN A 615 73.57 -8.94 17.20
N PRO A 616 74.73 -8.32 16.91
CA PRO A 616 75.85 -8.23 17.85
C PRO A 616 75.55 -7.37 19.09
N PHE A 617 74.56 -6.48 19.03
CA PHE A 617 74.16 -5.60 20.13
C PHE A 617 73.11 -6.25 21.08
N VAL A 618 72.73 -7.51 20.82
CA VAL A 618 71.84 -8.32 21.66
C VAL A 618 72.55 -9.64 22.00
N PRO A 619 73.49 -9.65 22.99
CA PRO A 619 74.25 -10.84 23.32
C PRO A 619 73.33 -11.92 23.95
N LEU A 620 73.29 -13.06 23.26
CA LEU A 620 72.53 -14.25 23.63
C LEU A 620 73.49 -15.45 23.74
N PRO A 621 73.20 -16.45 24.60
CA PRO A 621 73.98 -17.69 24.67
C PRO A 621 74.00 -18.42 23.32
N ALA A 622 75.11 -19.11 23.02
CA ALA A 622 75.25 -19.88 21.78
C ALA A 622 74.15 -20.95 21.64
N GLY A 623 73.45 -20.95 20.50
CA GLY A 623 72.34 -21.85 20.21
C GLY A 623 71.01 -21.12 19.94
N GLY A 624 69.89 -21.84 20.00
CA GLY A 624 68.55 -21.26 19.86
C GLY A 624 68.19 -20.70 18.48
N SER A 625 68.96 -20.98 17.44
CA SER A 625 68.65 -20.62 16.04
C SER A 625 67.46 -21.41 15.47
N HIS A 626 67.22 -22.62 15.97
CA HIS A 626 66.06 -23.43 15.58
C HIS A 626 64.73 -22.93 16.18
N LEU A 627 64.76 -22.05 17.18
CA LEU A 627 63.55 -21.55 17.83
C LEU A 627 62.78 -20.64 16.88
N ASP A 628 61.46 -20.85 16.83
CA ASP A 628 60.56 -19.93 16.13
C ASP A 628 60.43 -18.59 16.87
N GLY A 629 59.82 -17.60 16.23
CA GLY A 629 59.68 -16.25 16.81
C GLY A 629 58.99 -16.25 18.18
N PRO A 630 57.81 -16.87 18.34
CA PRO A 630 57.12 -16.91 19.62
C PRO A 630 57.81 -17.74 20.72
N GLU A 631 58.43 -18.88 20.41
CA GLU A 631 59.23 -19.66 21.36
C GLU A 631 60.43 -18.85 21.85
N ARG A 632 61.16 -18.21 20.92
CA ARG A 632 62.26 -17.30 21.25
C ARG A 632 61.78 -16.14 22.12
N ALA A 633 60.61 -15.57 21.85
CA ALA A 633 60.00 -14.53 22.69
C ALA A 633 59.67 -15.02 24.11
N ARG A 634 59.17 -16.26 24.28
CA ARG A 634 58.94 -16.87 25.61
C ARG A 634 60.25 -17.09 26.37
N CYS A 635 61.29 -17.62 25.71
CA CYS A 635 62.60 -17.83 26.31
C CYS A 635 63.25 -16.52 26.75
N LEU A 636 63.09 -15.45 25.95
CA LEU A 636 63.64 -14.12 26.19
C LEU A 636 62.66 -13.18 26.92
N LYS A 637 61.70 -13.71 27.68
CA LYS A 637 60.59 -12.94 28.29
C LYS A 637 60.98 -11.76 29.17
N ASN A 638 62.16 -11.83 29.80
CA ASN A 638 62.72 -10.78 30.67
C ASN A 638 63.62 -9.80 29.90
N MET A 639 63.82 -10.00 28.61
CA MET A 639 64.67 -9.14 27.78
C MET A 639 63.89 -7.92 27.32
N ARG A 640 64.48 -6.74 27.53
CA ARG A 640 64.00 -5.48 26.97
C ARG A 640 64.83 -5.10 25.75
N LEU A 641 64.11 -4.70 24.69
CA LEU A 641 64.67 -4.14 23.48
C LEU A 641 64.35 -2.65 23.42
N GLU A 642 65.32 -1.87 22.97
CA GLU A 642 65.23 -0.43 22.76
C GLU A 642 65.87 -0.10 21.41
N LEU A 643 65.26 0.81 20.64
CA LEU A 643 65.81 1.32 19.38
C LEU A 643 66.65 2.55 19.68
N VAL A 644 67.97 2.43 19.53
CA VAL A 644 68.92 3.47 19.95
C VAL A 644 69.99 3.66 18.88
N ASP A 645 70.51 4.88 18.77
CA ASP A 645 71.76 5.17 18.08
C ASP A 645 72.94 4.64 18.92
N VAL A 646 73.68 3.65 18.42
CA VAL A 646 74.84 3.08 19.11
C VAL A 646 76.13 3.88 18.90
N ARG A 647 76.11 4.95 18.10
CA ARG A 647 77.25 5.85 17.88
C ARG A 647 76.86 7.34 18.00
N PRO A 648 76.30 7.79 19.14
CA PRO A 648 75.75 9.13 19.29
C PRO A 648 76.81 10.26 19.33
N GLU A 649 78.10 9.92 19.42
CA GLU A 649 79.23 10.88 19.43
C GLU A 649 79.95 10.94 18.06
N ASP A 650 79.65 10.03 17.13
CA ASP A 650 80.17 10.08 15.76
C ASP A 650 79.40 11.13 14.94
N GLU A 651 80.01 11.71 13.90
CA GLU A 651 79.30 12.59 12.95
C GLU A 651 78.14 11.88 12.21
N THR A 652 78.13 10.54 12.25
CA THR A 652 77.14 9.67 11.61
C THR A 652 76.72 8.54 12.55
N GLY A 653 75.52 8.65 13.14
CA GLY A 653 74.96 7.63 14.02
C GLY A 653 74.57 6.31 13.33
N GLU A 654 74.48 5.24 14.11
CA GLU A 654 74.08 3.89 13.67
C GLU A 654 72.86 3.44 14.49
N VAL A 655 71.67 3.43 13.88
CA VAL A 655 70.42 3.08 14.57
C VAL A 655 70.21 1.57 14.57
N THR A 656 70.21 0.94 15.75
CA THR A 656 70.03 -0.51 15.90
C THR A 656 69.26 -0.89 17.16
N HIS A 657 68.90 -2.18 17.27
CA HIS A 657 68.16 -2.72 18.41
C HIS A 657 69.16 -3.22 19.47
N THR A 658 69.05 -2.71 20.69
CA THR A 658 69.97 -3.03 21.79
C THR A 658 69.26 -3.66 22.98
N LYS A 659 70.03 -4.38 23.81
CA LYS A 659 69.59 -4.84 25.14
C LYS A 659 69.90 -3.77 26.18
N ASN A 660 68.89 -3.34 26.95
CA ASN A 660 68.90 -2.22 27.93
C ASN A 660 69.97 -2.29 29.07
N ASN A 661 70.90 -3.25 29.07
CA ASN A 661 71.99 -3.35 30.05
C ASN A 661 73.40 -3.10 29.46
N LEU A 662 73.52 -2.77 28.16
CA LEU A 662 74.81 -2.71 27.45
C LEU A 662 75.48 -1.31 27.39
N ALA A 663 74.90 -0.28 28.01
CA ALA A 663 75.50 1.06 28.10
C ALA A 663 75.76 1.51 29.55
N PRO A 664 76.87 1.09 30.20
CA PRO A 664 77.21 1.54 31.55
C PRO A 664 77.84 2.95 31.62
N GLU A 665 78.50 3.44 30.55
CA GLU A 665 79.40 4.60 30.62
C GLU A 665 78.82 5.95 30.13
N MET A 666 77.72 5.97 29.38
CA MET A 666 77.07 7.23 28.97
C MET A 666 76.06 7.76 30.00
N LYS A 667 76.56 8.07 31.21
CA LYS A 667 75.76 8.60 32.33
C LYS A 667 76.36 9.84 32.99
N THR A 668 76.66 10.91 32.23
CA THR A 668 76.57 12.31 32.71
C THR A 668 76.90 13.34 31.61
N ALA A 669 75.90 13.83 30.88
CA ALA A 669 75.93 15.18 30.27
C ALA A 669 74.52 15.64 29.81
N ASN A 670 74.30 16.95 29.79
CA ASN A 670 73.36 17.64 28.89
C ASN A 670 71.84 17.41 29.00
N LEU A 671 71.28 17.38 30.22
CA LEU A 671 69.85 17.69 30.42
C LEU A 671 69.49 19.12 29.95
N THR A 672 70.44 20.04 30.00
CA THR A 672 70.30 21.47 29.64
C THR A 672 70.43 21.77 28.15
N HIS A 673 71.08 20.91 27.36
CA HIS A 673 71.27 21.14 25.92
C HIS A 673 70.06 20.68 25.09
N MET A 674 69.46 19.53 25.45
CA MET A 674 68.21 19.05 24.84
C MET A 674 67.05 20.04 25.01
N ALA A 675 66.92 20.67 26.19
CA ALA A 675 65.90 21.69 26.45
C ALA A 675 66.03 22.93 25.54
N LYS A 676 67.26 23.31 25.14
CA LYS A 676 67.51 24.41 24.20
C LYS A 676 67.33 24.02 22.73
N LEU A 677 67.52 22.76 22.36
CA LEU A 677 67.26 22.27 20.99
C LEU A 677 65.77 21.98 20.70
N LEU A 678 64.97 21.71 21.72
CA LEU A 678 63.52 21.50 21.58
C LEU A 678 62.74 22.81 21.34
N MET A 679 63.18 23.95 21.89
CA MET A 679 62.41 25.20 21.76
C MET A 679 62.34 25.79 20.34
N PRO A 680 63.41 25.83 19.52
CA PRO A 680 63.32 26.32 18.13
C PRO A 680 62.59 25.35 17.21
N ARG A 681 62.81 24.04 17.37
CA ARG A 681 62.20 22.99 16.52
C ARG A 681 60.69 22.84 16.73
N ALA A 682 60.19 23.17 17.92
CA ALA A 682 58.75 23.27 18.18
C ALA A 682 58.02 24.27 17.26
N SER A 683 58.69 25.25 16.64
CA SER A 683 58.03 26.27 15.81
C SER A 683 57.45 25.73 14.49
N ARG A 684 58.17 24.86 13.76
CA ARG A 684 57.69 24.27 12.49
C ARG A 684 56.63 23.20 12.70
N GLN A 685 56.81 22.32 13.67
CA GLN A 685 55.76 21.36 14.05
C GLN A 685 54.51 22.07 14.59
N LYS A 686 54.64 23.17 15.35
CA LYS A 686 53.49 24.02 15.71
C LYS A 686 52.78 24.60 14.50
N GLY A 687 53.47 24.97 13.42
CA GLY A 687 52.84 25.44 12.18
C GLY A 687 51.93 24.38 11.56
N VAL A 688 52.41 23.13 11.45
CA VAL A 688 51.62 22.00 10.93
C VAL A 688 50.51 21.58 11.90
N LEU A 689 50.77 21.53 13.21
CA LEU A 689 49.77 21.24 14.23
C LEU A 689 48.69 22.34 14.33
N LEU A 690 49.04 23.61 14.12
CA LEU A 690 48.08 24.72 14.06
C LEU A 690 47.27 24.65 12.77
N ALA A 691 47.89 24.37 11.61
CA ALA A 691 47.18 24.19 10.34
C ALA A 691 46.24 22.97 10.39
N MET A 692 46.67 21.84 10.95
CA MET A 692 45.82 20.67 11.17
C MET A 692 44.74 20.94 12.21
N GLY A 693 45.05 21.64 13.30
CA GLY A 693 44.06 22.08 14.28
C GLY A 693 43.00 23.01 13.66
N ILE A 694 43.42 23.94 12.81
CA ILE A 694 42.53 24.81 12.03
C ILE A 694 41.73 24.00 11.02
N LEU A 695 42.29 22.99 10.34
CA LEU A 695 41.55 22.13 9.41
C LEU A 695 40.56 21.19 10.13
N VAL A 696 40.91 20.68 11.31
CA VAL A 696 40.02 19.92 12.20
C VAL A 696 38.88 20.80 12.70
N ILE A 697 39.18 22.01 13.18
CA ILE A 697 38.19 22.98 13.66
C ILE A 697 37.35 23.51 12.50
N PHE A 698 37.92 23.77 11.33
CA PHE A 698 37.20 24.22 10.14
C PHE A 698 36.35 23.09 9.54
N GLY A 699 36.81 21.84 9.58
CA GLY A 699 36.00 20.66 9.25
C GLY A 699 34.83 20.48 10.20
N LEU A 700 35.07 20.58 11.52
CA LEU A 700 34.02 20.56 12.55
C LEU A 700 33.05 21.75 12.41
N ILE A 701 33.55 22.96 12.14
CA ILE A 701 32.72 24.15 11.95
C ILE A 701 31.91 24.01 10.66
N THR A 702 32.51 23.70 9.51
CA THR A 702 31.76 23.55 8.25
C THR A 702 30.71 22.43 8.31
N HIS A 703 31.02 21.30 8.95
CA HIS A 703 30.02 20.24 9.19
C HIS A 703 28.98 20.58 10.26
N THR A 704 29.26 21.46 11.24
CA THR A 704 28.23 21.89 12.20
C THR A 704 27.40 23.08 11.68
N TRP A 705 27.98 23.97 10.87
CA TRP A 705 27.32 25.17 10.35
C TRP A 705 26.18 24.81 9.38
N GLY A 706 26.40 23.81 8.52
CA GLY A 706 25.35 23.21 7.68
C GLY A 706 24.26 22.42 8.44
N PHE A 707 24.42 22.23 9.76
CA PHE A 707 23.47 21.52 10.64
C PHE A 707 22.82 22.42 11.71
N TYR A 708 23.25 23.68 11.83
CA TYR A 708 22.71 24.67 12.78
C TYR A 708 21.94 25.82 12.12
N PHE A 709 22.17 26.13 10.84
CA PHE A 709 21.44 27.17 10.13
C PHE A 709 20.52 26.57 9.06
N GLU A 710 19.21 26.63 9.29
CA GLU A 710 18.19 26.38 8.26
C GLU A 710 18.35 27.39 7.11
N PRO A 711 18.26 26.98 5.84
CA PRO A 711 18.15 27.94 4.74
C PRO A 711 16.85 28.76 4.90
N PRO A 712 16.85 30.09 4.63
CA PRO A 712 15.70 30.97 4.91
C PRO A 712 14.38 30.60 4.20
N SER A 713 14.42 29.71 3.21
CA SER A 713 13.26 29.22 2.45
C SER A 713 12.31 28.30 3.23
N LEU A 714 12.68 27.84 4.44
CA LEU A 714 11.83 26.99 5.29
C LEU A 714 11.05 27.77 6.36
N LEU A 715 11.52 28.94 6.80
CA LEU A 715 10.84 29.73 7.83
C LEU A 715 9.53 30.36 7.32
N SER A 716 9.46 30.67 6.02
CA SER A 716 8.25 31.19 5.36
C SER A 716 7.10 30.17 5.28
N TYR A 717 7.37 28.88 5.50
CA TYR A 717 6.33 27.84 5.48
C TYR A 717 5.61 27.66 6.84
N ARG A 718 6.13 28.26 7.93
CA ARG A 718 5.62 28.05 9.30
C ARG A 718 4.55 29.06 9.75
N THR A 719 4.38 30.19 9.06
CA THR A 719 3.51 31.31 9.49
C THR A 719 2.27 31.56 8.63
N THR A 720 2.17 30.96 7.43
CA THR A 720 1.01 31.14 6.52
C THR A 720 0.30 29.82 6.23
N ARG A 721 -0.44 29.30 7.22
CA ARG A 721 -1.54 28.34 6.97
C ARG A 721 -2.78 28.63 7.82
N ARG A 722 -3.24 29.89 7.78
CA ARG A 722 -4.68 30.19 7.91
C ARG A 722 -5.29 30.07 6.51
N SER A 723 -6.29 29.19 6.38
CA SER A 723 -7.29 29.13 5.30
C SER A 723 -6.84 29.41 3.86
N ASN A 724 -6.44 28.36 3.13
CA ASN A 724 -7.00 28.10 1.80
C ASN A 724 -6.80 26.62 1.41
N PRO A 725 -7.66 26.02 0.55
CA PRO A 725 -7.61 24.60 0.22
C PRO A 725 -6.40 24.25 -0.66
N HIS A 726 -5.87 23.05 -0.47
CA HIS A 726 -4.68 22.59 -1.20
C HIS A 726 -4.98 22.31 -2.67
N GLN A 727 -4.31 23.02 -3.57
CA GLN A 727 -3.89 22.42 -4.82
C GLN A 727 -2.88 21.31 -4.50
N VAL A 728 -3.29 20.06 -4.72
CA VAL A 728 -2.40 18.90 -4.61
C VAL A 728 -1.31 19.03 -5.66
N LYS A 729 -0.04 19.17 -5.24
CA LYS A 729 1.09 19.05 -6.15
C LYS A 729 1.25 17.59 -6.54
N LEU A 730 0.69 17.24 -7.70
CA LEU A 730 0.74 15.92 -8.29
C LEU A 730 2.20 15.44 -8.40
N ALA A 731 2.47 14.20 -8.00
CA ALA A 731 3.82 13.65 -7.98
C ALA A 731 4.46 13.68 -9.38
N SER A 732 5.77 13.98 -9.45
CA SER A 732 6.48 14.22 -10.71
C SER A 732 6.71 12.98 -11.60
N HIS A 733 6.12 11.82 -11.26
CA HIS A 733 6.20 10.54 -11.99
C HIS A 733 4.81 9.86 -12.08
N THR A 734 3.78 10.60 -12.51
CA THR A 734 2.42 10.04 -12.65
C THR A 734 2.20 9.11 -13.85
N SER A 735 3.12 9.05 -14.82
CA SER A 735 2.93 8.25 -16.05
C SER A 735 2.69 6.77 -15.80
N ASN A 736 3.25 6.22 -14.71
CA ASN A 736 3.17 4.80 -14.39
C ASN A 736 2.15 4.50 -13.28
N LEU A 737 1.58 5.53 -12.62
CA LEU A 737 0.67 5.36 -11.49
C LEU A 737 -0.53 4.48 -11.85
N MET A 738 -1.12 4.68 -13.03
CA MET A 738 -2.28 3.91 -13.48
C MET A 738 -1.90 2.45 -13.83
N HIS A 739 -0.74 2.24 -14.44
CA HIS A 739 -0.18 0.91 -14.70
C HIS A 739 0.04 0.13 -13.39
N ASP A 740 0.73 0.74 -12.42
CA ASP A 740 1.07 0.11 -11.14
C ASP A 740 -0.18 -0.16 -10.28
N LEU A 741 -1.20 0.71 -10.33
CA LEU A 741 -2.50 0.49 -9.68
C LEU A 741 -3.28 -0.68 -10.30
N TRP A 742 -3.28 -0.84 -11.62
CA TRP A 742 -4.05 -1.90 -12.30
C TRP A 742 -3.33 -3.24 -12.40
N LYS A 743 -2.01 -3.26 -12.25
CA LYS A 743 -1.14 -4.45 -12.32
C LYS A 743 -1.66 -5.70 -11.59
N PRO A 744 -2.30 -5.64 -10.39
CA PRO A 744 -2.83 -6.81 -9.70
C PRO A 744 -4.12 -7.40 -10.31
N PHE A 745 -4.78 -6.67 -11.21
CA PHE A 745 -6.07 -7.03 -11.83
C PHE A 745 -5.93 -7.47 -13.28
N LEU A 746 -4.79 -7.17 -13.93
CA LEU A 746 -4.53 -7.53 -15.32
C LEU A 746 -4.68 -9.04 -15.53
N LEU A 747 -5.39 -9.42 -16.58
CA LEU A 747 -5.40 -10.79 -17.08
C LEU A 747 -3.99 -11.15 -17.55
N ASP A 748 -3.50 -12.33 -17.21
CA ASP A 748 -2.25 -12.84 -17.77
C ASP A 748 -2.40 -12.93 -19.30
N ILE A 749 -1.43 -12.40 -20.05
CA ILE A 749 -1.41 -12.49 -21.52
C ILE A 749 -1.53 -13.96 -21.96
N ASN A 750 -1.01 -14.91 -21.17
CA ASN A 750 -1.06 -16.35 -21.44
C ASN A 750 -2.32 -17.06 -20.94
N ALA A 751 -3.30 -16.35 -20.36
CA ALA A 751 -4.58 -16.93 -19.98
C ALA A 751 -5.30 -17.56 -21.20
N THR A 752 -5.86 -18.75 -21.03
CA THR A 752 -6.56 -19.47 -22.10
C THR A 752 -8.02 -19.09 -22.24
N SER A 753 -8.62 -18.47 -21.22
CA SER A 753 -10.02 -18.05 -21.23
C SER A 753 -10.28 -16.81 -20.38
N PHE A 754 -11.39 -16.14 -20.65
CA PHE A 754 -11.90 -14.97 -19.94
C PHE A 754 -13.43 -15.06 -19.81
N TYR A 755 -13.95 -14.73 -18.62
CA TYR A 755 -15.38 -14.60 -18.36
C TYR A 755 -15.75 -13.11 -18.29
N THR A 756 -16.75 -12.70 -19.05
CA THR A 756 -17.27 -11.33 -19.05
C THR A 756 -18.34 -11.15 -17.96
N ASP A 757 -18.59 -9.91 -17.55
CA ASP A 757 -19.59 -9.59 -16.52
C ASP A 757 -21.02 -9.84 -17.01
N GLU A 758 -21.26 -9.87 -18.33
CA GLU A 758 -22.53 -10.31 -18.94
C GLU A 758 -22.70 -11.85 -18.95
N GLY A 759 -21.70 -12.60 -18.49
CA GLY A 759 -21.75 -14.07 -18.37
C GLY A 759 -21.26 -14.85 -19.60
N TYR A 760 -20.60 -14.19 -20.55
CA TYR A 760 -20.00 -14.88 -21.71
C TYR A 760 -18.65 -15.50 -21.35
N LEU A 761 -18.41 -16.73 -21.78
CA LEU A 761 -17.10 -17.39 -21.75
C LEU A 761 -16.43 -17.23 -23.12
N TYR A 762 -15.27 -16.61 -23.14
CA TYR A 762 -14.38 -16.55 -24.30
C TYR A 762 -13.16 -17.43 -24.05
N GLU A 763 -12.84 -18.31 -25.01
CA GLU A 763 -11.66 -19.18 -24.98
C GLU A 763 -10.76 -18.86 -26.17
N VAL A 764 -9.45 -18.78 -25.95
CA VAL A 764 -8.46 -18.58 -27.01
C VAL A 764 -8.21 -19.94 -27.68
N PRO A 765 -8.37 -20.07 -29.02
CA PRO A 765 -8.07 -21.30 -29.74
C PRO A 765 -6.61 -21.73 -29.54
N LYS A 766 -6.36 -23.05 -29.44
CA LYS A 766 -5.01 -23.59 -29.17
C LYS A 766 -4.02 -23.33 -30.31
N GLU A 767 -4.51 -23.15 -31.54
CA GLU A 767 -3.70 -22.71 -32.67
C GLU A 767 -3.23 -21.23 -32.60
N ASN A 768 -3.79 -20.42 -31.69
CA ASN A 768 -3.55 -18.97 -31.62
C ASN A 768 -2.60 -18.56 -30.46
N GLU A 769 -1.41 -19.15 -30.36
CA GLU A 769 -0.42 -18.82 -29.30
C GLU A 769 0.49 -17.60 -29.59
N ASN A 770 0.20 -16.85 -30.66
CA ASN A 770 0.95 -15.63 -31.02
C ASN A 770 0.83 -14.53 -29.93
N TRP A 771 1.77 -13.59 -29.87
CA TRP A 771 1.73 -12.45 -28.91
C TRP A 771 1.90 -12.77 -27.41
N ALA A 772 2.62 -13.84 -27.05
CA ALA A 772 2.95 -14.18 -25.65
C ALA A 772 3.89 -13.19 -24.90
N LYS A 773 4.11 -11.98 -25.42
CA LYS A 773 4.97 -10.94 -24.82
C LYS A 773 4.28 -9.56 -24.91
N PRO A 774 4.35 -8.71 -23.86
CA PRO A 774 3.83 -7.35 -23.93
C PRO A 774 4.49 -6.53 -25.04
N LEU A 775 3.69 -5.83 -25.83
CA LEU A 775 4.12 -4.88 -26.86
C LEU A 775 4.54 -3.54 -26.23
N GLY A 776 3.86 -3.12 -25.16
CA GLY A 776 4.10 -1.82 -24.51
C GLY A 776 4.08 -0.67 -25.52
N LYS A 777 5.08 0.22 -25.46
CA LYS A 777 5.18 1.40 -26.34
C LYS A 777 5.31 1.12 -27.85
N LYS A 778 5.42 -0.15 -28.28
CA LYS A 778 5.33 -0.53 -29.70
C LYS A 778 3.90 -0.49 -30.25
N LEU A 779 2.91 -0.63 -29.38
CA LEU A 779 1.49 -0.49 -29.71
C LEU A 779 1.05 0.94 -29.36
N LEU A 780 0.38 1.58 -30.30
CA LEU A 780 -0.22 2.90 -30.15
C LEU A 780 -1.75 2.80 -30.09
N ILE A 781 -2.35 3.35 -29.03
CA ILE A 781 -3.76 3.72 -29.04
C ILE A 781 -3.86 5.14 -29.64
N LEU A 782 -4.67 5.29 -30.70
CA LEU A 782 -4.75 6.52 -31.51
C LEU A 782 -6.19 7.06 -31.56
N ASP A 783 -6.38 8.25 -31.00
CA ASP A 783 -7.57 9.08 -31.21
C ASP A 783 -7.29 10.12 -32.32
N VAL A 784 -8.24 10.31 -33.24
CA VAL A 784 -8.13 11.32 -34.32
C VAL A 784 -9.42 12.13 -34.40
N ASP A 785 -9.29 13.46 -34.41
CA ASP A 785 -10.43 14.36 -34.60
C ASP A 785 -9.99 15.67 -35.29
N THR A 786 -10.89 16.35 -36.00
CA THR A 786 -10.61 17.69 -36.56
C THR A 786 -10.99 18.83 -35.60
N ARG A 787 -11.87 18.55 -34.64
CA ARG A 787 -12.49 19.53 -33.72
C ARG A 787 -11.61 19.83 -32.50
N LEU A 788 -11.17 21.08 -32.36
CA LEU A 788 -10.72 21.64 -31.08
C LEU A 788 -11.93 21.95 -30.19
N ASP A 789 -12.32 21.01 -29.33
CA ASP A 789 -13.27 21.32 -28.25
C ASP A 789 -12.49 21.70 -26.99
N LYS A 790 -12.61 22.97 -26.61
CA LYS A 790 -12.08 23.56 -25.37
C LYS A 790 -13.21 23.97 -24.41
N GLY A 791 -14.45 23.57 -24.69
CA GLY A 791 -15.59 23.91 -23.86
C GLY A 791 -15.54 23.26 -22.48
N PRO A 792 -16.46 23.64 -21.57
CA PRO A 792 -16.65 22.94 -20.30
C PRO A 792 -16.86 21.42 -20.54
N GLY A 793 -16.18 20.59 -19.75
CA GLY A 793 -16.22 19.13 -19.91
C GLY A 793 -15.39 18.53 -21.06
N ALA A 794 -14.51 19.29 -21.74
CA ALA A 794 -13.67 18.80 -22.84
C ALA A 794 -12.21 18.49 -22.42
N VAL A 795 -11.59 17.48 -23.04
CA VAL A 795 -10.19 17.04 -22.75
C VAL A 795 -9.16 18.17 -22.91
N MET A 796 -9.39 19.11 -23.85
CA MET A 796 -8.46 20.19 -24.19
C MET A 796 -8.82 21.54 -23.53
N ASN A 797 -9.66 21.52 -22.49
CA ASN A 797 -9.96 22.71 -21.67
C ASN A 797 -8.78 22.97 -20.72
N ASP A 798 -8.44 24.24 -20.50
CA ASP A 798 -7.36 24.65 -19.60
C ASP A 798 -7.77 24.54 -18.10
N SER A 799 -9.06 24.34 -17.82
CA SER A 799 -9.62 24.09 -16.48
C SER A 799 -9.62 22.59 -16.14
N ALA A 800 -9.57 22.26 -14.85
CA ALA A 800 -9.72 20.88 -14.38
C ALA A 800 -11.08 20.31 -14.82
N LEU A 801 -11.08 19.05 -15.29
CA LEU A 801 -12.27 18.40 -15.83
C LEU A 801 -13.30 18.10 -14.74
N ASP A 802 -14.48 18.72 -14.80
CA ASP A 802 -15.65 18.29 -14.02
C ASP A 802 -16.31 17.09 -14.71
N TYR A 803 -16.42 15.98 -13.98
CA TYR A 803 -17.08 14.76 -14.44
C TYR A 803 -18.57 14.95 -14.74
N LYS A 804 -19.23 15.95 -14.13
CA LYS A 804 -20.65 16.27 -14.35
C LYS A 804 -20.90 16.99 -15.68
N GLU A 805 -19.88 17.68 -16.20
CA GLU A 805 -19.94 18.39 -17.47
C GLU A 805 -19.34 17.56 -18.63
N MET A 806 -18.75 16.40 -18.32
CA MET A 806 -18.11 15.50 -19.26
C MET A 806 -19.12 14.98 -20.31
N LYS A 807 -18.86 15.29 -21.58
CA LYS A 807 -19.64 14.78 -22.72
C LYS A 807 -19.10 13.43 -23.19
N GLY A 808 -19.92 12.62 -23.88
CA GLY A 808 -19.49 11.27 -24.28
C GLY A 808 -18.21 11.24 -25.14
N ARG A 809 -17.99 12.22 -26.02
CA ARG A 809 -16.72 12.37 -26.76
C ARG A 809 -15.49 12.48 -25.84
N THR A 810 -15.60 13.19 -24.71
CA THR A 810 -14.55 13.25 -23.69
C THR A 810 -14.39 11.90 -23.00
N GLY A 811 -15.51 11.23 -22.71
CA GLY A 811 -15.55 9.88 -22.16
C GLY A 811 -14.74 8.86 -22.97
N GLY A 812 -15.03 8.73 -24.28
CA GLY A 812 -14.31 7.79 -25.15
C GLY A 812 -12.80 8.07 -25.24
N ILE A 813 -12.42 9.32 -25.49
CA ILE A 813 -10.99 9.73 -25.55
C ILE A 813 -10.27 9.42 -24.21
N MET A 814 -10.94 9.65 -23.07
CA MET A 814 -10.39 9.30 -21.76
C MET A 814 -10.36 7.79 -21.49
N ASN A 815 -11.33 7.02 -21.99
CA ASN A 815 -11.34 5.57 -21.94
C ASN A 815 -10.11 5.01 -22.69
N HIS A 816 -9.85 5.50 -23.91
CA HIS A 816 -8.69 5.12 -24.73
C HIS A 816 -7.36 5.47 -24.04
N TYR A 817 -7.25 6.68 -23.50
CA TYR A 817 -6.08 7.10 -22.74
C TYR A 817 -5.86 6.23 -21.50
N LEU A 818 -6.92 5.96 -20.74
CA LEU A 818 -6.89 5.12 -19.54
C LEU A 818 -6.40 3.70 -19.87
N TYR A 819 -6.97 3.09 -20.91
CA TYR A 819 -6.56 1.76 -21.40
C TYR A 819 -5.07 1.72 -21.79
N ALA A 820 -4.59 2.73 -22.53
CA ALA A 820 -3.18 2.84 -22.89
C ALA A 820 -2.26 2.97 -21.67
N MET A 821 -2.63 3.78 -20.68
CA MET A 821 -1.84 3.96 -19.46
C MET A 821 -1.83 2.71 -18.58
N ILE A 822 -2.93 1.96 -18.51
CA ILE A 822 -3.04 0.72 -17.73
C ILE A 822 -2.07 -0.35 -18.26
N HIS A 823 -1.97 -0.52 -19.58
CA HIS A 823 -1.11 -1.54 -20.18
C HIS A 823 0.31 -1.04 -20.54
N GLY A 824 0.60 0.25 -20.38
CA GLY A 824 1.89 0.85 -20.74
C GLY A 824 2.08 1.04 -22.25
N TYR A 825 1.01 0.98 -23.03
CA TYR A 825 1.00 1.29 -24.47
C TYR A 825 1.31 2.77 -24.72
N ASP A 826 1.66 3.12 -25.95
CA ASP A 826 1.74 4.53 -26.34
C ASP A 826 0.35 5.09 -26.63
N TYR A 827 0.18 6.41 -26.47
CA TYR A 827 -1.09 7.09 -26.70
C TYR A 827 -0.90 8.40 -27.42
N LYS A 828 -1.71 8.65 -28.45
CA LYS A 828 -1.76 9.94 -29.14
C LYS A 828 -3.20 10.35 -29.41
N PHE A 829 -3.56 11.56 -28.96
CA PHE A 829 -4.72 12.28 -29.45
C PHE A 829 -4.26 13.29 -30.50
N VAL A 830 -4.63 13.06 -31.76
CA VAL A 830 -4.17 13.84 -32.92
C VAL A 830 -5.28 14.72 -33.44
N ARG A 831 -5.00 16.03 -33.57
CA ARG A 831 -5.84 16.91 -34.36
C ARG A 831 -5.50 16.76 -35.85
N ALA A 832 -6.38 16.16 -36.63
CA ALA A 832 -6.22 16.05 -38.07
C ALA A 832 -6.47 17.40 -38.79
N PRO A 833 -5.85 17.62 -39.96
CA PRO A 833 -6.21 18.73 -40.84
C PRO A 833 -7.57 18.49 -41.51
N ASP A 834 -8.23 19.57 -41.94
CA ASP A 834 -9.47 19.49 -42.72
C ASP A 834 -9.21 19.11 -44.18
N TYR A 835 -10.00 18.18 -44.72
CA TYR A 835 -9.92 17.74 -46.13
C TYR A 835 -11.17 18.20 -46.90
N PRO A 836 -11.21 19.44 -47.44
CA PRO A 836 -12.46 20.10 -47.87
C PRO A 836 -13.19 19.48 -49.07
N LYS A 837 -12.65 18.42 -49.67
CA LYS A 837 -13.26 17.70 -50.81
C LYS A 837 -13.90 16.35 -50.41
N ARG A 838 -13.93 16.02 -49.11
CA ARG A 838 -14.41 14.75 -48.58
C ARG A 838 -15.08 14.93 -47.23
N HIS A 839 -15.89 13.94 -46.83
CA HIS A 839 -16.47 13.87 -45.51
C HIS A 839 -15.40 13.73 -44.41
N GLN A 840 -15.68 14.29 -43.24
CA GLN A 840 -14.75 14.40 -42.10
C GLN A 840 -14.31 13.03 -41.52
N THR A 841 -15.05 11.96 -41.76
CA THR A 841 -14.66 10.60 -41.32
C THR A 841 -13.42 10.06 -42.04
N TRP A 842 -13.10 10.58 -43.23
CA TRP A 842 -11.91 10.17 -43.99
C TRP A 842 -10.58 10.43 -43.29
N VAL A 843 -10.51 11.32 -42.29
CA VAL A 843 -9.25 11.72 -41.64
C VAL A 843 -8.52 10.59 -40.92
N LYS A 844 -9.26 9.56 -40.47
CA LYS A 844 -8.66 8.41 -39.78
C LYS A 844 -7.68 7.63 -40.67
N VAL A 845 -7.96 7.52 -41.97
CA VAL A 845 -7.17 6.75 -42.94
C VAL A 845 -5.72 7.28 -43.07
N PRO A 846 -5.45 8.55 -43.44
CA PRO A 846 -4.09 9.07 -43.52
C PRO A 846 -3.41 9.20 -42.15
N MET A 847 -4.15 9.39 -41.04
CA MET A 847 -3.54 9.52 -39.71
C MET A 847 -3.07 8.17 -39.14
N ILE A 848 -3.80 7.08 -39.38
CA ILE A 848 -3.32 5.71 -39.05
C ILE A 848 -2.09 5.38 -39.90
N ARG A 849 -2.12 5.69 -41.19
CA ARG A 849 -0.99 5.52 -42.11
C ARG A 849 0.28 6.24 -41.64
N GLU A 850 0.14 7.47 -41.16
CA GLU A 850 1.26 8.25 -40.61
C GLU A 850 1.77 7.62 -39.31
N ALA A 851 0.88 7.21 -38.40
CA ALA A 851 1.24 6.59 -37.14
C ALA A 851 2.01 5.26 -37.31
N LEU A 852 1.66 4.46 -38.33
CA LEU A 852 2.38 3.24 -38.72
C LEU A 852 3.83 3.49 -39.20
N LYS A 853 4.30 4.74 -39.29
CA LYS A 853 5.73 5.01 -39.51
C LYS A 853 6.56 4.95 -38.23
N SER A 854 5.95 5.07 -37.06
CA SER A 854 6.64 5.11 -35.75
C SER A 854 6.30 3.96 -34.80
N HIS A 855 5.30 3.13 -35.13
CA HIS A 855 4.76 2.10 -34.24
C HIS A 855 4.52 0.78 -34.98
N ASP A 856 4.77 -0.35 -34.31
CA ASP A 856 4.60 -1.70 -34.87
C ASP A 856 3.10 -2.03 -35.04
N PHE A 857 2.26 -1.51 -34.13
CA PHE A 857 0.81 -1.65 -34.14
C PHE A 857 0.12 -0.31 -33.86
N VAL A 858 -0.94 0.00 -34.59
CA VAL A 858 -1.81 1.15 -34.36
C VAL A 858 -3.24 0.64 -34.18
N VAL A 859 -3.80 0.92 -33.01
CA VAL A 859 -5.20 0.66 -32.66
C VAL A 859 -5.94 1.99 -32.67
N PHE A 860 -6.85 2.16 -33.61
CA PHE A 860 -7.67 3.36 -33.75
C PHE A 860 -9.09 3.10 -33.26
N LEU A 861 -9.66 4.08 -32.56
CA LEU A 861 -11.06 4.09 -32.14
C LEU A 861 -11.70 5.45 -32.45
N ASP A 862 -12.97 5.45 -32.86
CA ASP A 862 -13.80 6.66 -32.84
C ASP A 862 -14.16 7.03 -31.38
N ALA A 863 -14.36 8.31 -31.08
CA ALA A 863 -14.60 8.81 -29.72
C ALA A 863 -15.98 8.41 -29.10
N ASP A 864 -16.78 7.61 -29.81
CA ASP A 864 -17.96 6.92 -29.29
C ASP A 864 -17.83 5.38 -29.33
N ALA A 865 -16.64 4.87 -29.61
CA ALA A 865 -16.21 3.52 -29.26
C ALA A 865 -15.47 3.53 -27.90
N GLU A 866 -15.44 2.40 -27.19
CA GLU A 866 -14.83 2.28 -25.85
C GLU A 866 -14.34 0.86 -25.54
N PHE A 867 -13.25 0.76 -24.77
CA PHE A 867 -12.83 -0.49 -24.12
C PHE A 867 -13.68 -0.76 -22.88
N MET A 868 -14.36 -1.91 -22.86
CA MET A 868 -15.21 -2.32 -21.74
C MET A 868 -14.47 -3.10 -20.65
N TYR A 869 -13.33 -3.72 -20.98
CA TYR A 869 -12.58 -4.57 -20.07
C TYR A 869 -11.13 -4.08 -19.92
N PRO A 870 -10.89 -3.01 -19.14
CA PRO A 870 -9.57 -2.38 -19.03
C PRO A 870 -8.50 -3.23 -18.35
N GLN A 871 -8.86 -4.41 -17.81
CA GLN A 871 -7.92 -5.39 -17.30
C GLN A 871 -7.42 -6.40 -18.33
N VAL A 872 -8.02 -6.47 -19.53
CA VAL A 872 -7.68 -7.46 -20.56
C VAL A 872 -6.61 -6.88 -21.51
N PRO A 873 -5.38 -7.44 -21.56
CA PRO A 873 -4.35 -6.98 -22.47
C PRO A 873 -4.76 -7.09 -23.93
N PHE A 874 -4.35 -6.12 -24.75
CA PHE A 874 -4.68 -6.10 -26.16
C PHE A 874 -4.06 -7.27 -26.93
N GLU A 875 -2.89 -7.75 -26.50
CA GLU A 875 -2.26 -8.97 -27.01
C GLU A 875 -3.16 -10.20 -26.83
N TRP A 876 -3.94 -10.26 -25.75
CA TRP A 876 -4.90 -11.34 -25.51
C TRP A 876 -6.09 -11.25 -26.47
N LEU A 877 -6.61 -10.05 -26.71
CA LEU A 877 -7.67 -9.81 -27.70
C LEU A 877 -7.21 -10.14 -29.14
N MET A 878 -5.96 -9.83 -29.49
CA MET A 878 -5.39 -10.21 -30.79
C MET A 878 -5.34 -11.73 -30.98
N LYS A 879 -5.02 -12.50 -29.94
CA LYS A 879 -5.10 -13.98 -29.99
C LYS A 879 -6.54 -14.47 -30.16
N LEU A 880 -7.48 -13.90 -29.41
CA LEU A 880 -8.90 -14.25 -29.50
C LEU A 880 -9.43 -14.06 -30.93
N TRP A 881 -9.08 -12.95 -31.59
CA TRP A 881 -9.52 -12.62 -32.94
C TRP A 881 -8.65 -13.17 -34.08
N ASN A 882 -7.70 -14.07 -33.77
CA ASN A 882 -6.76 -14.67 -34.72
C ASN A 882 -6.01 -13.62 -35.58
N ILE A 883 -5.57 -12.54 -34.94
CA ILE A 883 -4.71 -11.53 -35.54
C ILE A 883 -3.28 -12.06 -35.47
N THR A 884 -2.64 -12.19 -36.63
CA THR A 884 -1.30 -12.78 -36.78
C THR A 884 -0.32 -11.75 -37.30
N ASP A 885 0.98 -12.10 -37.32
CA ASP A 885 2.06 -11.27 -37.88
C ASP A 885 1.88 -10.96 -39.39
N LYS A 886 0.95 -11.63 -40.07
CA LYS A 886 0.57 -11.42 -41.48
C LYS A 886 -0.65 -10.52 -41.64
N THR A 887 -1.33 -10.14 -40.56
CA THR A 887 -2.58 -9.39 -40.63
C THR A 887 -2.31 -7.90 -40.81
N LEU A 888 -2.62 -7.37 -41.99
CA LEU A 888 -2.37 -5.95 -42.30
C LEU A 888 -3.30 -5.02 -41.53
N LEU A 889 -4.59 -5.40 -41.52
CA LEU A 889 -5.68 -4.62 -40.95
C LEU A 889 -6.79 -5.55 -40.46
N ALA A 890 -7.19 -5.44 -39.20
CA ALA A 890 -8.38 -6.08 -38.66
C ALA A 890 -9.44 -5.02 -38.29
N LEU A 891 -10.70 -5.33 -38.62
CA LEU A 891 -11.89 -4.51 -38.35
C LEU A 891 -13.03 -5.40 -37.87
N ALA A 892 -13.92 -4.85 -37.05
CA ALA A 892 -15.16 -5.52 -36.69
C ALA A 892 -16.20 -5.47 -37.81
N ASN A 893 -17.04 -6.49 -37.94
CA ASN A 893 -18.18 -6.43 -38.85
C ASN A 893 -19.25 -5.44 -38.36
N ASP A 894 -20.00 -4.86 -39.28
CA ASP A 894 -21.29 -4.23 -38.97
C ASP A 894 -22.39 -5.30 -38.71
N PRO A 895 -23.54 -4.91 -38.11
CA PRO A 895 -24.68 -5.80 -37.93
C PRO A 895 -25.15 -6.31 -39.29
N ASP A 896 -25.34 -7.61 -39.42
CA ASP A 896 -25.70 -8.21 -40.70
C ASP A 896 -27.13 -7.83 -41.12
N SER A 897 -27.22 -6.82 -41.98
CA SER A 897 -28.46 -6.34 -42.56
C SER A 897 -28.27 -6.02 -44.05
N PRO A 898 -29.33 -6.01 -44.87
CA PRO A 898 -29.23 -5.68 -46.30
C PRO A 898 -28.62 -4.30 -46.59
N ARG A 899 -28.66 -3.36 -45.63
CA ARG A 899 -28.06 -2.01 -45.77
C ARG A 899 -26.57 -1.98 -45.44
N ASN A 900 -26.08 -2.96 -44.69
CA ASN A 900 -24.68 -3.06 -44.24
C ASN A 900 -23.91 -4.10 -45.08
N ARG A 901 -24.32 -4.34 -46.32
CA ARG A 901 -23.64 -5.23 -47.27
C ARG A 901 -23.15 -4.41 -48.46
N ASP A 902 -21.98 -4.79 -48.98
CA ASP A 902 -21.41 -4.16 -50.16
C ASP A 902 -22.08 -4.63 -51.46
N GLU A 903 -21.66 -4.08 -52.60
CA GLU A 903 -22.15 -4.45 -53.93
C GLU A 903 -21.91 -5.92 -54.30
N LYS A 904 -21.08 -6.66 -53.54
CA LYS A 904 -20.79 -8.09 -53.70
C LYS A 904 -21.49 -8.96 -52.65
N GLY A 905 -22.40 -8.36 -51.87
CA GLY A 905 -23.22 -9.02 -50.86
C GLY A 905 -22.49 -9.41 -49.56
N LYS A 906 -21.22 -9.02 -49.38
CA LYS A 906 -20.47 -9.30 -48.14
C LYS A 906 -20.67 -8.16 -47.15
N VAL A 907 -20.95 -8.51 -45.89
CA VAL A 907 -21.12 -7.56 -44.78
C VAL A 907 -19.95 -6.57 -44.72
N MET A 908 -20.27 -5.29 -44.54
CA MET A 908 -19.28 -4.22 -44.39
C MET A 908 -18.56 -4.35 -43.04
N GLN A 909 -17.32 -3.87 -43.00
CA GLN A 909 -16.53 -3.83 -41.78
C GLN A 909 -16.48 -2.40 -41.26
N ASN A 910 -16.79 -2.21 -39.99
CA ASN A 910 -16.94 -0.92 -39.33
C ASN A 910 -15.59 -0.22 -39.14
N THR A 911 -15.48 1.06 -39.54
CA THR A 911 -14.24 1.85 -39.43
C THR A 911 -14.13 2.66 -38.15
N GLY A 912 -14.99 2.44 -37.16
CA GLY A 912 -14.88 3.04 -35.82
C GLY A 912 -13.96 2.28 -34.86
N PHE A 913 -13.52 1.07 -35.23
CA PHE A 913 -12.48 0.32 -34.52
C PHE A 913 -11.58 -0.39 -35.53
N MET A 914 -10.27 -0.10 -35.49
CA MET A 914 -9.28 -0.65 -36.42
C MET A 914 -8.00 -1.06 -35.72
N ILE A 915 -7.43 -2.19 -36.13
CA ILE A 915 -6.13 -2.68 -35.71
C ILE A 915 -5.26 -2.81 -36.95
N ALA A 916 -4.29 -1.93 -37.11
CA ALA A 916 -3.36 -1.96 -38.24
C ALA A 916 -1.96 -2.36 -37.77
N GLN A 917 -1.33 -3.30 -38.49
CA GLN A 917 0.05 -3.72 -38.24
C GLN A 917 1.00 -3.07 -39.24
N GLN A 918 2.19 -2.69 -38.77
CA GLN A 918 3.23 -2.13 -39.63
C GLN A 918 3.68 -3.14 -40.69
N SER A 919 3.53 -2.78 -41.95
CA SER A 919 4.26 -3.37 -43.08
C SER A 919 4.23 -2.42 -44.29
N ASN A 920 5.11 -2.64 -45.27
CA ASN A 920 5.04 -1.94 -46.56
C ASN A 920 3.70 -2.18 -47.26
N ARG A 921 3.15 -3.40 -47.17
CA ARG A 921 1.86 -3.78 -47.76
C ARG A 921 0.68 -3.09 -47.06
N THR A 922 0.78 -2.84 -45.75
CA THR A 922 -0.19 -2.03 -45.01
C THR A 922 -0.10 -0.56 -45.43
N GLN A 923 1.11 -0.02 -45.62
CA GLN A 923 1.30 1.34 -46.14
C GLN A 923 0.71 1.52 -47.55
N GLU A 924 0.85 0.51 -48.42
CA GLU A 924 0.16 0.47 -49.73
C GLU A 924 -1.36 0.44 -49.57
N LEU A 925 -1.90 -0.39 -48.67
CA LEU A 925 -3.35 -0.52 -48.43
C LEU A 925 -3.97 0.82 -48.02
N PHE A 926 -3.34 1.53 -47.09
CA PHE A 926 -3.81 2.85 -46.67
C PHE A 926 -3.62 3.93 -47.75
N ASP A 927 -2.58 3.86 -48.60
CA ASP A 927 -2.43 4.76 -49.76
C ASP A 927 -3.54 4.55 -50.80
N ASP A 928 -3.80 3.29 -51.14
CA ASP A 928 -4.90 2.86 -52.02
C ASP A 928 -6.25 3.35 -51.53
N TRP A 929 -6.49 3.22 -50.22
CA TRP A 929 -7.71 3.66 -49.56
C TRP A 929 -7.84 5.18 -49.58
N GLU A 930 -6.79 5.89 -49.14
CA GLU A 930 -6.70 7.35 -49.19
C GLU A 930 -6.90 7.89 -50.61
N HIS A 931 -6.39 7.21 -51.64
CA HIS A 931 -6.55 7.62 -53.04
C HIS A 931 -7.81 7.10 -53.73
N CYS A 932 -8.63 6.25 -53.08
CA CYS A 932 -9.82 5.63 -53.69
C CYS A 932 -10.78 6.67 -54.30
N PRO A 933 -11.17 7.77 -53.63
CA PRO A 933 -12.04 8.78 -54.23
C PRO A 933 -11.41 9.62 -55.35
N GLY A 934 -10.10 9.48 -55.59
CA GLY A 934 -9.41 10.06 -56.75
C GLY A 934 -9.42 9.17 -57.99
N GLU A 935 -10.05 7.99 -57.92
CA GLU A 935 -10.28 7.01 -59.00
C GLU A 935 -9.05 6.56 -59.81
N LYS A 936 -7.84 6.85 -59.34
CA LYS A 936 -6.57 6.43 -59.97
C LYS A 936 -6.50 4.90 -60.15
N LYS A 937 -7.05 4.15 -59.18
CA LYS A 937 -7.05 2.68 -59.14
C LYS A 937 -8.46 2.08 -59.17
N TYR A 938 -9.40 2.68 -58.44
CA TYR A 938 -10.77 2.17 -58.27
C TYR A 938 -11.80 3.09 -58.94
N LYS A 939 -12.23 2.72 -60.16
CA LYS A 939 -13.30 3.45 -60.87
C LYS A 939 -14.64 3.27 -60.15
N GLY A 940 -15.40 4.36 -60.00
CA GLY A 940 -16.65 4.42 -59.25
C GLY A 940 -16.49 4.79 -57.77
N CYS A 941 -15.26 4.83 -57.23
CA CYS A 941 -15.02 5.14 -55.83
C CYS A 941 -15.14 6.65 -55.49
N ALA A 942 -15.20 7.55 -56.48
CA ALA A 942 -15.34 9.00 -56.25
C ALA A 942 -16.53 9.35 -55.35
N ARG A 943 -17.66 8.66 -55.51
CA ARG A 943 -18.91 8.94 -54.77
C ARG A 943 -18.70 8.81 -53.25
N TRP A 944 -17.90 7.83 -52.82
CA TRP A 944 -17.59 7.58 -51.40
C TRP A 944 -16.73 8.68 -50.75
N ALA A 945 -16.31 9.71 -51.49
CA ALA A 945 -15.85 10.96 -50.87
C ALA A 945 -16.89 11.55 -49.90
N ASN A 946 -18.18 11.49 -50.26
CA ASN A 946 -19.27 12.19 -49.56
C ASN A 946 -20.56 11.37 -49.40
N ASP A 947 -20.74 10.28 -50.16
CA ASP A 947 -21.88 9.37 -49.96
C ASP A 947 -21.67 8.51 -48.71
N TRP A 948 -22.71 8.34 -47.89
CA TRP A 948 -22.70 7.44 -46.73
C TRP A 948 -22.51 5.97 -47.17
N ALA A 949 -21.63 5.16 -46.59
CA ALA A 949 -20.83 5.34 -45.37
C ALA A 949 -19.35 5.73 -45.61
N HIS A 950 -19.08 6.58 -46.61
CA HIS A 950 -17.78 7.23 -46.81
C HIS A 950 -16.60 6.25 -46.94
N GLU A 951 -15.54 6.42 -46.14
CA GLU A 951 -14.33 5.60 -46.17
C GLU A 951 -14.62 4.12 -45.88
N GLN A 952 -15.61 3.83 -45.04
CA GLN A 952 -16.06 2.47 -44.73
C GLN A 952 -16.63 1.76 -45.97
N ALA A 953 -17.45 2.48 -46.74
CA ALA A 953 -18.04 1.98 -47.96
C ALA A 953 -16.98 1.86 -49.08
N ALA A 954 -16.02 2.80 -49.16
CA ALA A 954 -14.88 2.71 -50.07
C ALA A 954 -14.01 1.47 -49.80
N PHE A 955 -13.68 1.21 -48.53
CA PHE A 955 -12.93 0.01 -48.14
C PHE A 955 -13.68 -1.26 -48.49
N SER A 956 -14.96 -1.32 -48.09
CA SER A 956 -15.78 -2.52 -48.23
C SER A 956 -16.03 -2.88 -49.69
N ASN A 957 -16.34 -1.92 -50.56
CA ASN A 957 -16.65 -2.21 -51.98
C ASN A 957 -15.39 -2.43 -52.84
N TYR A 958 -14.30 -1.71 -52.55
CA TYR A 958 -13.11 -1.68 -53.42
C TYR A 958 -11.85 -2.21 -52.74
N VAL A 959 -11.33 -1.52 -51.71
CA VAL A 959 -9.96 -1.72 -51.22
C VAL A 959 -9.73 -3.15 -50.72
N ARG A 960 -10.64 -3.70 -49.91
CA ARG A 960 -10.49 -5.04 -49.31
C ARG A 960 -10.37 -6.18 -50.33
N TYR A 961 -10.78 -5.96 -51.59
CA TYR A 961 -10.69 -6.95 -52.65
C TYR A 961 -9.33 -7.00 -53.36
N SER A 962 -8.48 -5.99 -53.14
CA SER A 962 -7.10 -5.96 -53.65
C SER A 962 -6.09 -6.57 -52.67
N TYR A 963 -6.51 -6.77 -51.42
CA TYR A 963 -5.74 -7.36 -50.32
C TYR A 963 -6.41 -8.66 -49.90
N ASN A 964 -6.28 -9.67 -50.77
CA ASN A 964 -6.99 -10.95 -50.71
C ASN A 964 -6.11 -12.15 -50.36
N GLN A 965 -4.86 -11.95 -49.89
CA GLN A 965 -4.04 -13.04 -49.39
C GLN A 965 -4.68 -13.62 -48.11
N SER A 966 -4.41 -14.89 -47.82
CA SER A 966 -4.87 -15.51 -46.58
C SER A 966 -4.35 -14.71 -45.38
N GLN A 967 -5.29 -14.17 -44.58
CA GLN A 967 -5.06 -13.29 -43.42
C GLN A 967 -4.70 -11.83 -43.69
N ASP A 968 -4.67 -11.32 -44.94
CA ASP A 968 -4.43 -9.87 -45.23
C ASP A 968 -5.38 -8.97 -44.41
N ILE A 969 -6.68 -9.31 -44.40
CA ILE A 969 -7.74 -8.58 -43.68
C ILE A 969 -8.32 -9.46 -42.57
N GLY A 970 -8.07 -9.08 -41.32
CA GLY A 970 -8.69 -9.69 -40.14
C GLY A 970 -10.16 -9.28 -40.01
N THR A 971 -10.99 -10.17 -39.46
CA THR A 971 -12.43 -9.92 -39.24
C THR A 971 -12.77 -10.20 -37.79
N ILE A 972 -13.14 -9.15 -37.05
CA ILE A 972 -13.56 -9.24 -35.65
C ILE A 972 -15.09 -9.43 -35.61
N PRO A 973 -15.64 -10.31 -34.76
CA PRO A 973 -17.09 -10.46 -34.62
C PRO A 973 -17.76 -9.14 -34.22
N CYS A 974 -18.96 -8.88 -34.76
CA CYS A 974 -19.75 -7.70 -34.36
C CYS A 974 -19.97 -7.69 -32.85
N MET A 975 -20.34 -8.85 -32.28
CA MET A 975 -20.52 -9.06 -30.84
C MET A 975 -19.34 -8.59 -29.98
N ASP A 976 -18.11 -8.78 -30.45
CA ASP A 976 -16.90 -8.52 -29.67
C ASP A 976 -16.42 -7.09 -29.82
N GLY A 977 -16.43 -6.57 -31.05
CA GLY A 977 -15.72 -5.36 -31.45
C GLY A 977 -16.59 -4.21 -31.95
N ASN A 978 -17.93 -4.32 -31.90
CA ASN A 978 -18.83 -3.33 -32.47
C ASN A 978 -20.24 -3.34 -31.83
N GLY A 979 -21.03 -2.29 -32.06
CA GLY A 979 -22.40 -2.20 -31.53
C GLY A 979 -22.46 -2.06 -30.00
N ALA A 980 -23.62 -2.31 -29.41
CA ALA A 980 -23.89 -2.07 -27.99
C ALA A 980 -25.09 -2.89 -27.47
N PRO A 981 -25.21 -3.15 -26.15
CA PRO A 981 -26.25 -4.03 -25.62
C PRO A 981 -27.69 -3.55 -25.87
N TYR A 982 -27.89 -2.24 -26.07
CA TYR A 982 -29.20 -1.66 -26.37
C TYR A 982 -29.69 -1.92 -27.81
N ILE A 983 -28.87 -2.46 -28.70
CA ILE A 983 -29.19 -2.68 -30.13
C ILE A 983 -30.15 -3.87 -30.32
N GLY A 984 -30.25 -4.75 -29.31
CA GLY A 984 -31.36 -5.71 -29.16
C GLY A 984 -31.31 -6.95 -30.07
N ASP A 985 -30.49 -6.96 -31.11
CA ASP A 985 -30.28 -8.11 -32.01
C ASP A 985 -29.55 -9.30 -31.34
N LYS A 986 -28.85 -9.05 -30.22
CA LYS A 986 -27.97 -9.98 -29.49
C LYS A 986 -26.81 -10.56 -30.32
N THR A 987 -26.55 -10.01 -31.50
CA THR A 987 -25.46 -10.42 -32.40
C THR A 987 -24.40 -9.34 -32.56
N CYS A 988 -24.70 -8.10 -32.18
CA CYS A 988 -23.76 -6.97 -32.13
C CYS A 988 -23.82 -6.23 -30.79
N GLY A 989 -23.39 -6.91 -29.72
CA GLY A 989 -23.48 -6.41 -28.33
C GLY A 989 -22.35 -5.50 -27.85
N GLY A 990 -21.21 -5.42 -28.55
CA GLY A 990 -20.07 -4.61 -28.14
C GLY A 990 -19.49 -5.02 -26.79
N VAL A 991 -19.05 -6.28 -26.69
CA VAL A 991 -18.61 -6.91 -25.44
C VAL A 991 -17.23 -6.43 -25.00
N PHE A 992 -16.22 -6.43 -25.88
CA PHE A 992 -14.88 -5.92 -25.56
C PHE A 992 -14.70 -4.47 -26.00
N ILE A 993 -15.10 -4.17 -27.24
CA ILE A 993 -15.19 -2.80 -27.76
C ILE A 993 -16.66 -2.48 -28.03
N ARG A 994 -17.18 -1.47 -27.33
CA ARG A 994 -18.57 -1.02 -27.44
C ARG A 994 -18.64 0.25 -28.28
N HIS A 995 -19.55 0.32 -29.23
CA HIS A 995 -19.67 1.43 -30.18
C HIS A 995 -21.08 2.05 -30.12
N HIS A 996 -21.18 3.26 -29.54
CA HIS A 996 -22.42 3.92 -29.15
C HIS A 996 -23.02 4.82 -30.26
N TRP A 997 -23.36 4.24 -31.41
CA TRP A 997 -23.83 5.00 -32.59
C TRP A 997 -24.98 5.97 -32.34
N PHE A 998 -25.94 5.60 -31.47
CA PHE A 998 -27.16 6.37 -31.23
C PHE A 998 -27.15 7.13 -29.90
N ARG A 999 -26.32 6.70 -28.93
CA ARG A 999 -26.30 7.22 -27.56
C ARG A 999 -24.97 7.92 -27.27
N LYS A 1000 -24.76 9.05 -27.94
CA LYS A 1000 -23.48 9.78 -27.96
C LYS A 1000 -22.99 10.30 -26.60
N ASP A 1001 -23.79 10.23 -25.54
CA ASP A 1001 -23.40 10.57 -24.16
C ASP A 1001 -23.22 9.35 -23.23
N ASP A 1002 -23.56 8.13 -23.67
CA ASP A 1002 -23.34 6.93 -22.87
C ASP A 1002 -21.84 6.63 -22.61
N PRO A 1003 -20.86 6.98 -23.47
CA PRO A 1003 -19.44 6.82 -23.12
C PRO A 1003 -18.98 7.54 -21.86
N ALA A 1004 -19.50 8.75 -21.58
CA ALA A 1004 -19.16 9.43 -20.33
C ALA A 1004 -19.68 8.67 -19.10
N LYS A 1005 -20.76 7.91 -19.24
CA LYS A 1005 -21.36 7.08 -18.18
C LYS A 1005 -20.64 5.75 -18.04
N ASP A 1006 -20.29 5.10 -19.15
CA ASP A 1006 -19.55 3.84 -19.15
C ASP A 1006 -18.14 4.05 -18.59
N LEU A 1007 -17.42 5.12 -18.95
CA LEU A 1007 -16.17 5.50 -18.28
C LEU A 1007 -16.33 5.74 -16.77
N GLN A 1008 -17.35 6.50 -16.33
CA GLN A 1008 -17.61 6.74 -14.91
C GLN A 1008 -17.86 5.42 -14.15
N ARG A 1009 -18.63 4.52 -14.76
CA ARG A 1009 -18.91 3.19 -14.22
C ARG A 1009 -17.64 2.33 -14.14
N LEU A 1010 -16.82 2.28 -15.20
CA LEU A 1010 -15.56 1.52 -15.22
C LEU A 1010 -14.59 1.98 -14.12
N ILE A 1011 -14.47 3.29 -13.90
CA ILE A 1011 -13.64 3.84 -12.82
C ILE A 1011 -14.19 3.43 -11.44
N LEU A 1012 -15.50 3.53 -11.22
CA LEU A 1012 -16.14 3.10 -9.95
C LEU A 1012 -15.99 1.59 -9.71
N GLU A 1013 -16.21 0.76 -10.72
CA GLU A 1013 -16.07 -0.69 -10.65
C GLU A 1013 -14.62 -1.11 -10.37
N ALA A 1014 -13.63 -0.43 -10.94
CA ALA A 1014 -12.22 -0.68 -10.61
C ALA A 1014 -11.91 -0.42 -9.12
N PHE A 1015 -12.38 0.70 -8.56
CA PHE A 1015 -12.23 0.98 -7.12
C PHE A 1015 -12.95 -0.06 -6.24
N MET A 1016 -14.11 -0.58 -6.67
CA MET A 1016 -14.79 -1.67 -5.96
C MET A 1016 -14.03 -3.00 -6.04
N ARG A 1017 -13.43 -3.36 -7.19
CA ARG A 1017 -12.63 -4.59 -7.35
C ARG A 1017 -11.37 -4.58 -6.48
N VAL A 1018 -10.78 -3.40 -6.22
CA VAL A 1018 -9.68 -3.21 -5.25
C VAL A 1018 -10.12 -3.59 -3.83
N ASP A 1019 -11.30 -3.11 -3.39
CA ASP A 1019 -11.81 -3.37 -2.02
C ASP A 1019 -12.27 -4.83 -1.79
N ILE A 1020 -12.60 -5.57 -2.85
CA ILE A 1020 -13.04 -6.97 -2.74
C ILE A 1020 -11.86 -7.92 -2.48
N ARG A 1021 -10.70 -7.76 -3.14
CA ARG A 1021 -9.55 -8.67 -2.90
C ARG A 1021 -8.83 -8.41 -1.59
N THR A 1022 -8.83 -7.18 -1.07
CA THR A 1022 -8.35 -6.87 0.30
C THR A 1022 -9.15 -7.58 1.40
N ARG A 1023 -10.32 -8.16 1.09
CA ARG A 1023 -11.08 -9.05 2.00
C ARG A 1023 -10.81 -10.54 1.81
N SER A 1024 -10.06 -10.93 0.77
CA SER A 1024 -9.73 -12.34 0.46
C SER A 1024 -8.30 -12.75 0.84
N THR A 1025 -7.46 -11.80 1.25
CA THR A 1025 -6.10 -12.02 1.78
C THR A 1025 -5.95 -11.46 3.21
N ILE A 1026 -7.02 -11.56 4.01
CA ILE A 1026 -7.05 -11.38 5.47
C ILE A 1026 -7.69 -12.63 6.09
#